data_AF-A0A7Z0SYD2-F1
#
_entry.id   AF-A0A7Z0SYD2-F1
#
_cell.length_a   1.000
_cell.length_b   1.000
_cell.length_c   1.000
_cell.angle_alpha   90.00
_cell.angle_beta   90.00
_cell.angle_gamma   90.00
#
_symmetry.space_group_name_H-M   'P 1'
#
loop_
_entity.id
_entity.type
_entity.pdbx_description
1 polymer ?
#
loop_
_entity_poly.entity_id
_entity_poly.type
_entity_poly.pdbx_seq_one_letter_code
_entity_poly.pdbx_strand_id
1 'polypeptide(L)'
;MTDGPIDTYSLSPMQLGIVADNPLADGPSLDVIQLECDLESDLDVDTFGAAWQRAADRHGALRTAFRIGGDGEVRQELYPPMPFPITVVTGDWEWFLRTDRAHGFRVDRLPLVRGAVQRKAGAVRFLLTFHHSVLDGRSLLLLLREVFATYDALRTGTVPDLPSAVPYRAFIDWLSTRDDTAERDFWRATLSNLPGPTLIAGDRRETSGIQHTEHDLQLTEELSERLREVAHECGGTLNTVMQAAWAVLLGRCHGREDVVFGAVRSVRRNTVPGSDTMIGLMLNTLPVRARVGASSTVRELIVALRGQAVQVRDHQHASLMEIQRAAAGERLFDTLVVFENFLLDAALRAQGDAWTRRRFRVLRQPNYPLVLQVFAERAVLLKLLHDESRFPAGTIAGYAEHLHEIVTAIAADPDRPLADLAALPAGQVARAVIRPAAGHGHPDVSTVVAERASATPHAVAVDAGTGEVIWAELDRRAWRVAGALGAVGCVAGTVVALHAEATPSTAAGLLGILRTGAACLLLDPETPPGRRAALADRAGATVLLAGSDPSGQWPAHLTTVDPDAAPDVPVLPSVVRATAAAVLLDAAGDGSPPAPVVLPRSVLAELAGRAATLSGLTPADVVAWRAAGPAAWLLEVCSALSSGAVLQTGTARTRTMVAFAGGADVAELGFWAATHGSRLRAAVVAGRDQVRLPFPVQCLAGPVEAGYPVNCTTPTRTAKTLGSGGAYLVDDLGRLMPAGHSGRLCLTGAGLAIGYAGDPVRTADRFRPDPFGDRRGARVFLGDEVARVSPEGDLELPASPADAVTAEPDVADAAVTTVDGRRVAVVVPAPGATIAPALLLRRTRATSTGRQSLGGVVVAPRLPRTGAGGIDPVALAGLVAAAPPVDEDPDDQGIRGRIAAIWADVLGCGPDEERELATGDRDFFELGGHSLFALSVALRVSEAFGVDVPARWIFDAPTVPEFAARLA
;
A
#
# COMPACT_ATOMS: atom_id res chain seq x y z
N MET A 1 42.23 -30.80 4.62
CA MET A 1 42.77 -30.22 5.86
C MET A 1 42.48 -31.19 6.98
N THR A 2 43.48 -31.55 7.77
CA THR A 2 43.47 -32.70 8.70
C THR A 2 43.32 -32.33 10.18
N ASP A 3 43.15 -31.05 10.53
CA ASP A 3 42.94 -30.65 11.92
C ASP A 3 41.55 -30.01 12.08
N GLY A 4 40.78 -30.50 13.06
CA GLY A 4 39.44 -30.01 13.41
C GLY A 4 39.46 -28.62 14.08
N PRO A 5 38.30 -28.09 14.49
CA PRO A 5 38.24 -26.82 15.21
C PRO A 5 39.04 -26.88 16.51
N ILE A 6 39.81 -25.84 16.79
CA ILE A 6 40.53 -25.67 18.07
C ILE A 6 39.64 -25.10 19.16
N ASP A 7 38.48 -24.55 18.81
CA ASP A 7 37.55 -23.99 19.76
C ASP A 7 36.11 -23.91 19.23
N THR A 8 35.13 -23.93 20.14
CA THR A 8 33.69 -23.86 19.78
C THR A 8 32.88 -23.07 20.80
N TYR A 9 32.01 -22.17 20.32
CA TYR A 9 31.19 -21.29 21.16
C TYR A 9 29.91 -20.81 20.47
N SER A 10 28.96 -20.25 21.22
CA SER A 10 27.66 -19.77 20.72
C SER A 10 27.80 -18.53 19.81
N LEU A 11 26.74 -18.20 19.06
CA LEU A 11 26.68 -17.01 18.22
C LEU A 11 26.20 -15.80 19.03
N SER A 12 26.62 -14.61 18.63
CA SER A 12 25.91 -13.39 19.06
C SER A 12 24.54 -13.29 18.37
N PRO A 13 23.57 -12.55 18.93
CA PRO A 13 22.24 -12.42 18.34
C PRO A 13 22.23 -11.95 16.87
N MET A 14 23.07 -10.98 16.53
CA MET A 14 23.19 -10.50 15.15
C MET A 14 23.79 -11.57 14.22
N GLN A 15 24.82 -12.30 14.67
CA GLN A 15 25.38 -13.41 13.88
C GLN A 15 24.33 -14.49 13.62
N LEU A 16 23.51 -14.81 14.62
CA LEU A 16 22.44 -15.80 14.47
C LEU A 16 21.41 -15.35 13.42
N GLY A 17 20.97 -14.09 13.45
CA GLY A 17 20.06 -13.54 12.43
C GLY A 17 20.62 -13.63 11.01
N ILE A 18 21.88 -13.21 10.82
CA ILE A 18 22.57 -13.28 9.52
C ILE A 18 22.76 -14.72 9.03
N VAL A 19 23.18 -15.64 9.91
CA VAL A 19 23.42 -17.04 9.54
C VAL A 19 22.10 -17.77 9.24
N ALA A 20 21.01 -17.39 9.90
CA ALA A 20 19.70 -18.01 9.71
C ALA A 20 18.97 -17.56 8.43
N ASP A 21 19.31 -16.41 7.86
CA ASP A 21 18.69 -15.90 6.63
C ASP A 21 18.99 -16.78 5.40
N ASN A 22 20.18 -17.37 5.34
CA ASN A 22 20.56 -18.29 4.27
C ASN A 22 21.66 -19.29 4.69
N PRO A 23 21.31 -20.32 5.49
CA PRO A 23 22.30 -21.13 6.20
C PRO A 23 23.13 -22.06 5.30
N LEU A 24 22.62 -22.46 4.13
CA LEU A 24 23.21 -23.56 3.33
C LEU A 24 23.20 -23.37 1.80
N ALA A 25 22.68 -22.26 1.27
CA ALA A 25 22.62 -22.09 -0.18
C ALA A 25 23.98 -21.73 -0.80
N ASP A 26 24.27 -22.33 -1.96
CA ASP A 26 25.31 -21.88 -2.86
C ASP A 26 24.75 -20.73 -3.72
N GLY A 27 25.27 -19.50 -3.61
CA GLY A 27 24.81 -18.39 -4.46
C GLY A 27 24.94 -16.97 -3.87
N PRO A 28 24.38 -15.97 -4.55
CA PRO A 28 24.41 -14.58 -4.11
C PRO A 28 23.66 -14.42 -2.78
N SER A 29 24.34 -13.88 -1.78
CA SER A 29 23.77 -13.49 -0.50
C SER A 29 23.91 -11.98 -0.29
N LEU A 30 22.91 -11.37 0.36
CA LEU A 30 22.93 -9.96 0.73
C LEU A 30 24.03 -9.67 1.79
N ASP A 31 24.45 -10.69 2.54
CA ASP A 31 25.48 -10.62 3.57
C ASP A 31 26.91 -10.75 3.03
N VAL A 32 27.09 -10.84 1.71
CA VAL A 32 28.41 -10.79 1.07
C VAL A 32 28.78 -9.33 0.80
N ILE A 33 29.86 -8.88 1.45
CA ILE A 33 30.40 -7.53 1.31
C ILE A 33 31.69 -7.59 0.50
N GLN A 34 31.80 -6.72 -0.49
CA GLN A 34 33.00 -6.52 -1.30
C GLN A 34 33.59 -5.13 -1.02
N LEU A 35 34.86 -5.08 -0.67
CA LEU A 35 35.65 -3.86 -0.59
C LEU A 35 36.66 -3.85 -1.74
N GLU A 36 36.43 -2.99 -2.71
CA GLU A 36 37.38 -2.73 -3.80
C GLU A 36 38.28 -1.56 -3.41
N CYS A 37 39.59 -1.67 -3.71
CA CYS A 37 40.50 -0.55 -3.58
C CYS A 37 41.56 -0.49 -4.69
N ASP A 38 41.87 0.74 -5.09
CA ASP A 38 43.02 1.04 -5.95
C ASP A 38 44.24 1.35 -5.07
N LEU A 39 45.30 0.56 -5.24
CA LEU A 39 46.59 0.63 -4.55
C LEU A 39 47.71 1.09 -5.51
N GLU A 40 48.84 1.50 -4.95
CA GLU A 40 49.99 2.00 -5.73
C GLU A 40 50.63 0.91 -6.60
N SER A 41 51.21 1.31 -7.74
CA SER A 41 51.73 0.37 -8.74
C SER A 41 52.94 -0.44 -8.27
N ASP A 42 53.72 0.09 -7.34
CA ASP A 42 54.91 -0.52 -6.76
C ASP A 42 54.61 -1.41 -5.55
N LEU A 43 53.33 -1.66 -5.25
CA LEU A 43 52.93 -2.61 -4.22
C LEU A 43 53.53 -4.00 -4.49
N ASP A 44 54.27 -4.49 -3.50
CA ASP A 44 54.72 -5.87 -3.44
C ASP A 44 53.56 -6.76 -2.98
N VAL A 45 53.00 -7.52 -3.92
CA VAL A 45 51.82 -8.38 -3.70
C VAL A 45 52.15 -9.53 -2.75
N ASP A 46 53.37 -10.05 -2.74
CA ASP A 46 53.76 -11.16 -1.88
C ASP A 46 53.90 -10.68 -0.43
N THR A 47 54.56 -9.54 -0.22
CA THR A 47 54.64 -8.89 1.10
C THR A 47 53.26 -8.47 1.59
N PHE A 48 52.38 -8.00 0.70
CA PHE A 48 50.99 -7.66 1.04
C PHE A 48 50.18 -8.90 1.43
N GLY A 49 50.37 -10.02 0.74
CA GLY A 49 49.78 -11.30 1.12
C GLY A 49 50.27 -11.79 2.48
N ALA A 50 51.56 -11.65 2.77
CA ALA A 50 52.12 -11.97 4.08
C ALA A 50 51.56 -11.10 5.21
N ALA A 51 51.27 -9.82 4.95
CA ALA A 51 50.62 -8.95 5.91
C ALA A 51 49.18 -9.39 6.23
N TRP A 52 48.40 -9.77 5.21
CA TRP A 52 47.08 -10.37 5.40
C TRP A 52 47.14 -11.69 6.17
N GLN A 53 48.12 -12.54 5.88
CA GLN A 53 48.34 -13.80 6.60
C GLN A 53 48.54 -13.53 8.10
N ARG A 54 49.41 -12.58 8.46
CA ARG A 54 49.65 -12.22 9.87
C ARG A 54 48.39 -11.74 10.58
N ALA A 55 47.56 -10.96 9.89
CA ALA A 55 46.28 -10.51 10.44
C ALA A 55 45.29 -11.68 10.62
N ALA A 56 45.22 -12.61 9.66
CA ALA A 56 44.40 -13.82 9.74
C ALA A 56 44.83 -14.74 10.90
N ASP A 57 46.14 -14.89 11.12
CA ASP A 57 46.68 -15.68 12.22
C ASP A 57 46.30 -15.06 13.58
N ARG A 58 46.42 -13.73 13.68
CA ARG A 58 46.14 -12.95 14.89
C ARG A 58 44.66 -12.93 15.29
N HIS A 59 43.74 -12.86 14.32
CA HIS A 59 42.32 -12.65 14.58
C HIS A 59 41.47 -13.87 14.25
N GLY A 60 40.99 -14.57 15.29
CA GLY A 60 40.18 -15.80 15.13
C GLY A 60 38.89 -15.63 14.32
N ALA A 61 38.30 -14.42 14.30
CA ALA A 61 37.11 -14.13 13.49
C ALA A 61 37.32 -14.44 11.99
N LEU A 62 38.54 -14.26 11.47
CA LEU A 62 38.88 -14.54 10.06
C LEU A 62 39.03 -16.04 9.77
N ARG A 63 39.00 -16.88 10.80
CA ARG A 63 39.19 -18.35 10.75
C ARG A 63 38.03 -19.08 11.43
N THR A 64 36.86 -18.44 11.45
CA THR A 64 35.64 -18.98 12.05
C THR A 64 34.68 -19.47 10.97
N ALA A 65 34.14 -20.68 11.14
CA ALA A 65 32.99 -21.20 10.40
C ALA A 65 31.78 -21.35 11.34
N PHE A 66 30.60 -21.60 10.78
CA PHE A 66 29.37 -21.81 11.53
C PHE A 66 28.85 -23.23 11.29
N ARG A 67 29.01 -24.11 12.29
CA ARG A 67 28.44 -25.45 12.22
C ARG A 67 26.97 -25.38 12.60
N ILE A 68 26.14 -26.02 11.78
CA ILE A 68 24.70 -26.16 12.01
C ILE A 68 24.44 -27.63 12.34
N GLY A 69 24.02 -27.91 13.57
CA GLY A 69 23.66 -29.26 14.04
C GLY A 69 22.28 -29.71 13.55
N GLY A 70 22.01 -31.01 13.59
CA GLY A 70 20.70 -31.59 13.20
C GLY A 70 19.55 -31.32 14.19
N ASP A 71 19.90 -30.82 15.37
CA ASP A 71 18.98 -30.26 16.38
C ASP A 71 18.68 -28.77 16.12
N GLY A 72 19.37 -28.13 15.17
CA GLY A 72 19.29 -26.70 14.89
C GLY A 72 20.21 -25.84 15.77
N GLU A 73 21.09 -26.44 16.58
CA GLU A 73 22.12 -25.66 17.26
C GLU A 73 23.14 -25.13 16.26
N VAL A 74 23.33 -23.82 16.24
CA VAL A 74 24.41 -23.18 15.48
C VAL A 74 25.54 -22.85 16.44
N ARG A 75 26.76 -23.26 16.07
CA ARG A 75 27.98 -22.97 16.85
C ARG A 75 29.04 -22.36 15.96
N GLN A 76 29.76 -21.39 16.50
CA GLN A 76 30.99 -20.86 15.92
C GLN A 76 32.11 -21.86 16.14
N GLU A 77 32.84 -22.14 15.07
CA GLU A 77 33.96 -23.07 15.05
C GLU A 77 35.22 -22.33 14.67
N LEU A 78 36.13 -22.18 15.63
CA LEU A 78 37.42 -21.57 15.39
C LEU A 78 38.41 -22.64 14.93
N TYR A 79 39.00 -22.48 13.76
CA TYR A 79 40.01 -23.39 13.22
C TYR A 79 41.42 -22.94 13.61
N PRO A 80 42.49 -23.74 13.39
CA PRO A 80 43.87 -23.25 13.54
C PRO A 80 44.25 -22.26 12.41
N PRO A 81 45.40 -21.57 12.49
CA PRO A 81 45.92 -20.75 11.41
C PRO A 81 45.98 -21.51 10.07
N MET A 82 45.53 -20.87 9.00
CA MET A 82 45.47 -21.42 7.65
C MET A 82 45.87 -20.37 6.61
N PRO A 83 46.34 -20.77 5.41
CA PRO A 83 46.69 -19.81 4.37
C PRO A 83 45.53 -18.88 4.03
N PHE A 84 45.78 -17.57 4.06
CA PHE A 84 44.82 -16.55 3.65
C PHE A 84 44.70 -16.57 2.12
N PRO A 85 43.49 -16.78 1.56
CA PRO A 85 43.32 -16.93 0.12
C PRO A 85 43.45 -15.58 -0.59
N ILE A 86 44.46 -15.46 -1.46
CA ILE A 86 44.60 -14.33 -2.39
C ILE A 86 44.66 -14.87 -3.82
N THR A 87 43.69 -14.45 -4.64
CA THR A 87 43.62 -14.85 -6.05
C THR A 87 44.21 -13.75 -6.94
N VAL A 88 45.08 -14.11 -7.89
CA VAL A 88 45.58 -13.17 -8.90
C VAL A 88 44.65 -13.22 -10.13
N VAL A 89 44.06 -12.07 -10.48
CA VAL A 89 43.07 -11.95 -11.57
C VAL A 89 43.72 -11.37 -12.83
N THR A 90 43.65 -12.11 -13.93
CA THR A 90 44.26 -11.74 -15.22
C THR A 90 43.25 -11.32 -16.30
N GLY A 91 41.95 -11.39 -16.02
CA GLY A 91 40.85 -11.11 -16.96
C GLY A 91 40.06 -9.82 -16.68
N ASP A 92 38.82 -9.76 -17.15
CA ASP A 92 37.88 -8.66 -16.91
C ASP A 92 37.57 -8.56 -15.40
N TRP A 93 37.93 -7.42 -14.80
CA TRP A 93 37.78 -7.15 -13.38
C TRP A 93 36.32 -6.97 -12.99
N GLU A 94 35.54 -6.23 -13.76
CA GLU A 94 34.13 -5.99 -13.51
C GLU A 94 33.31 -7.29 -13.65
N TRP A 95 33.68 -8.19 -14.57
CA TRP A 95 33.10 -9.52 -14.62
C TRP A 95 33.49 -10.37 -13.40
N PHE A 96 34.75 -10.30 -12.96
CA PHE A 96 35.21 -10.99 -11.75
C PHE A 96 34.48 -10.52 -10.50
N LEU A 97 34.30 -9.20 -10.30
CA LEU A 97 33.55 -8.64 -9.17
C LEU A 97 32.15 -9.23 -9.06
N ARG A 98 31.40 -9.24 -10.18
CA ARG A 98 30.03 -9.78 -10.22
C ARG A 98 30.01 -11.28 -9.95
N THR A 99 30.93 -12.02 -10.54
CA THR A 99 30.99 -13.48 -10.43
C THR A 99 31.41 -13.92 -9.03
N ASP A 100 32.41 -13.25 -8.45
CA ASP A 100 32.87 -13.48 -7.07
C ASP A 100 31.75 -13.22 -6.06
N ARG A 101 30.98 -12.14 -6.25
CA ARG A 101 29.82 -11.83 -5.41
C ARG A 101 28.72 -12.87 -5.55
N ALA A 102 28.42 -13.30 -6.78
CA ALA A 102 27.42 -14.32 -7.06
C ALA A 102 27.82 -15.70 -6.54
N HIS A 103 29.13 -15.98 -6.45
CA HIS A 103 29.64 -17.21 -5.86
C HIS A 103 29.41 -17.27 -4.34
N GLY A 104 29.47 -16.10 -3.67
CA GLY A 104 29.14 -15.97 -2.26
C GLY A 104 30.03 -16.77 -1.31
N PHE A 105 29.47 -17.14 -0.16
CA PHE A 105 30.08 -18.00 0.85
C PHE A 105 29.05 -18.98 1.39
N ARG A 106 29.49 -20.21 1.68
CA ARG A 106 28.78 -21.10 2.59
C ARG A 106 29.30 -20.89 4.01
N VAL A 107 28.42 -20.53 4.94
CA VAL A 107 28.80 -20.21 6.33
C VAL A 107 29.41 -21.39 7.09
N ASP A 108 29.12 -22.62 6.68
CA ASP A 108 29.66 -23.87 7.26
C ASP A 108 31.06 -24.24 6.76
N ARG A 109 31.63 -23.49 5.81
CA ARG A 109 32.92 -23.78 5.20
C ARG A 109 33.84 -22.58 5.19
N LEU A 110 35.08 -22.80 5.63
CA LEU A 110 36.14 -21.81 5.47
C LEU A 110 36.65 -21.77 4.02
N PRO A 111 37.15 -20.60 3.58
CA PRO A 111 37.23 -19.33 4.31
C PRO A 111 36.01 -18.42 4.08
N LEU A 112 35.62 -17.64 5.10
CA LEU A 112 34.54 -16.62 5.00
C LEU A 112 35.04 -15.21 4.67
N VAL A 113 36.33 -15.09 4.37
CA VAL A 113 37.03 -13.88 3.94
C VAL A 113 38.02 -14.32 2.86
N ARG A 114 38.08 -13.59 1.74
CA ARG A 114 39.07 -13.81 0.68
C ARG A 114 39.51 -12.53 -0.01
N GLY A 115 40.74 -12.55 -0.50
CA GLY A 115 41.33 -11.46 -1.27
C GLY A 115 41.46 -11.80 -2.76
N ALA A 116 41.44 -10.78 -3.61
CA ALA A 116 41.87 -10.88 -5.00
C ALA A 116 42.67 -9.64 -5.41
N VAL A 117 43.65 -9.83 -6.28
CA VAL A 117 44.54 -8.76 -6.77
C VAL A 117 44.59 -8.77 -8.30
N GLN A 118 44.62 -7.60 -8.91
CA GLN A 118 44.89 -7.42 -10.33
C GLN A 118 45.90 -6.29 -10.53
N ARG A 119 46.97 -6.56 -11.29
CA ARG A 119 47.90 -5.52 -11.72
C ARG A 119 47.34 -4.80 -12.95
N LYS A 120 47.28 -3.46 -12.90
CA LYS A 120 46.89 -2.58 -14.01
C LYS A 120 48.06 -1.66 -14.36
N ALA A 121 48.05 -1.07 -15.55
CA ALA A 121 49.01 -0.02 -15.90
C ALA A 121 48.91 1.15 -14.89
N GLY A 122 49.93 1.30 -14.04
CA GLY A 122 50.02 2.39 -13.06
C GLY A 122 49.27 2.20 -11.73
N ALA A 123 48.66 1.04 -11.46
CA ALA A 123 48.00 0.75 -10.17
C ALA A 123 47.86 -0.77 -9.91
N VAL A 124 47.63 -1.15 -8.66
CA VAL A 124 47.19 -2.50 -8.27
C VAL A 124 45.78 -2.41 -7.73
N ARG A 125 44.83 -3.17 -8.29
CA ARG A 125 43.49 -3.34 -7.75
C ARG A 125 43.50 -4.46 -6.72
N PHE A 126 42.88 -4.23 -5.58
CA PHE A 126 42.63 -5.25 -4.58
C PHE A 126 41.14 -5.31 -4.24
N LEU A 127 40.63 -6.53 -4.10
CA LEU A 127 39.29 -6.83 -3.65
C LEU A 127 39.39 -7.65 -2.37
N LEU A 128 38.68 -7.23 -1.33
CA LEU A 128 38.40 -8.05 -0.16
C LEU A 128 36.91 -8.42 -0.18
N THR A 129 36.62 -9.71 -0.24
CA THR A 129 35.26 -10.25 -0.19
C THR A 129 35.09 -10.98 1.13
N PHE A 130 34.04 -10.69 1.90
CA PHE A 130 33.79 -11.34 3.18
C PHE A 130 32.32 -11.49 3.50
N HIS A 131 31.99 -12.46 4.34
CA HIS A 131 30.65 -12.65 4.88
C HIS A 131 30.43 -11.74 6.10
N HIS A 132 29.30 -11.04 6.18
CA HIS A 132 29.03 -10.05 7.22
C HIS A 132 28.98 -10.65 8.64
N SER A 133 28.77 -11.97 8.75
CA SER A 133 28.79 -12.70 10.04
C SER A 133 30.12 -12.68 10.79
N VAL A 134 31.25 -12.41 10.12
CA VAL A 134 32.58 -12.40 10.75
C VAL A 134 33.17 -11.00 10.92
N LEU A 135 32.69 -9.99 10.19
CA LEU A 135 33.24 -8.63 10.22
C LEU A 135 32.14 -7.56 10.11
N ASP A 136 32.33 -6.46 10.84
CA ASP A 136 31.58 -5.22 10.69
C ASP A 136 32.45 -4.08 10.13
N GLY A 137 31.84 -2.94 9.80
CA GLY A 137 32.57 -1.79 9.23
C GLY A 137 33.69 -1.25 10.13
N ARG A 138 33.54 -1.33 11.46
CA ARG A 138 34.59 -0.91 12.40
C ARG A 138 35.75 -1.91 12.42
N SER A 139 35.45 -3.21 12.41
CA SER A 139 36.44 -4.27 12.31
C SER A 139 37.24 -4.16 11.02
N LEU A 140 36.56 -3.88 9.90
CA LEU A 140 37.20 -3.68 8.61
C LEU A 140 38.23 -2.54 8.65
N LEU A 141 37.87 -1.39 9.23
CA LEU A 141 38.80 -0.27 9.40
C LEU A 141 40.02 -0.65 10.26
N LEU A 142 39.79 -1.31 11.39
CA LEU A 142 40.88 -1.74 12.29
C LEU A 142 41.80 -2.75 11.61
N LEU A 143 41.22 -3.71 10.90
CA LEU A 143 41.92 -4.75 10.17
C LEU A 143 42.79 -4.16 9.05
N LEU A 144 42.25 -3.22 8.26
CA LEU A 144 43.03 -2.56 7.21
C LEU A 144 44.20 -1.76 7.78
N ARG A 145 44.00 -1.03 8.89
CA ARG A 145 45.09 -0.30 9.56
C ARG A 145 46.20 -1.26 10.00
N GLU A 146 45.83 -2.40 10.56
CA GLU A 146 46.77 -3.43 10.98
C GLU A 146 47.53 -4.04 9.79
N VAL A 147 46.85 -4.40 8.71
CA VAL A 147 47.46 -4.97 7.50
C VAL A 147 48.46 -4.00 6.89
N PHE A 148 48.11 -2.72 6.78
CA PHE A 148 49.03 -1.73 6.21
C PHE A 148 50.24 -1.46 7.11
N ALA A 149 50.04 -1.31 8.42
CA ALA A 149 51.15 -1.18 9.37
C ALA A 149 52.08 -2.40 9.33
N THR A 150 51.51 -3.60 9.19
CA THR A 150 52.26 -4.85 9.08
C THR A 150 53.02 -4.96 7.76
N TYR A 151 52.42 -4.51 6.66
CA TYR A 151 53.09 -4.44 5.35
C TYR A 151 54.30 -3.50 5.39
N ASP A 152 54.15 -2.30 5.94
CA ASP A 152 55.24 -1.33 6.05
C ASP A 152 56.37 -1.86 6.95
N ALA A 153 56.00 -2.52 8.04
CA ALA A 153 56.96 -3.16 8.93
C ALA A 153 57.73 -4.29 8.23
N LEU A 154 57.04 -5.16 7.49
CA LEU A 154 57.66 -6.21 6.69
C LEU A 154 58.62 -5.66 5.64
N ARG A 155 58.22 -4.60 4.93
CA ARG A 155 59.01 -3.98 3.86
C ARG A 155 60.27 -3.28 4.39
N THR A 156 60.22 -2.77 5.62
CA THR A 156 61.34 -2.09 6.28
C THR A 156 62.15 -2.99 7.21
N GLY A 157 61.76 -4.26 7.38
CA GLY A 157 62.40 -5.19 8.30
C GLY A 157 62.19 -4.85 9.78
N THR A 158 61.11 -4.13 10.11
CA THR A 158 60.73 -3.76 11.48
C THR A 158 59.58 -4.63 12.01
N VAL A 159 59.27 -4.51 13.30
CA VAL A 159 58.12 -5.17 13.93
C VAL A 159 57.00 -4.16 14.08
N PRO A 160 55.76 -4.45 13.62
CA PRO A 160 54.66 -3.52 13.78
C PRO A 160 54.25 -3.43 15.26
N ASP A 161 54.12 -2.22 15.79
CA ASP A 161 53.61 -1.96 17.13
C ASP A 161 52.07 -2.07 17.13
N LEU A 162 51.55 -3.23 17.55
CA LEU A 162 50.12 -3.54 17.54
C LEU A 162 49.63 -3.84 18.96
N PRO A 163 48.49 -3.25 19.39
CA PRO A 163 47.91 -3.52 20.70
C PRO A 163 47.45 -4.99 20.79
N SER A 164 47.47 -5.58 21.98
CA SER A 164 47.02 -6.98 22.18
C SER A 164 45.64 -7.23 21.59
N ALA A 165 45.49 -8.31 20.82
CA ALA A 165 44.21 -8.68 20.23
C ALA A 165 43.30 -9.29 21.31
N VAL A 166 42.11 -8.72 21.47
CA VAL A 166 41.08 -9.28 22.34
C VAL A 166 40.29 -10.33 21.55
N PRO A 167 40.25 -11.60 21.98
CA PRO A 167 39.51 -12.64 21.27
C PRO A 167 38.00 -12.35 21.25
N TYR A 168 37.35 -12.59 20.11
CA TYR A 168 35.90 -12.42 19.97
C TYR A 168 35.10 -13.30 20.96
N ARG A 169 35.64 -14.46 21.35
CA ARG A 169 35.10 -15.31 22.43
C ARG A 169 34.79 -14.53 23.71
N ALA A 170 35.63 -13.57 24.10
CA ALA A 170 35.40 -12.80 25.33
C ALA A 170 34.07 -12.03 25.28
N PHE A 171 33.65 -11.57 24.09
CA PHE A 171 32.35 -10.95 23.89
C PHE A 171 31.20 -11.96 23.97
N ILE A 172 31.37 -13.15 23.41
CA ILE A 172 30.38 -14.23 23.50
C ILE A 172 30.21 -14.70 24.95
N ASP A 173 31.31 -14.88 25.68
CA ASP A 173 31.26 -15.24 27.10
C ASP A 173 30.54 -14.15 27.90
N TRP A 174 30.80 -12.87 27.63
CA TRP A 174 30.09 -11.76 28.24
C TRP A 174 28.58 -11.77 27.94
N LEU A 175 28.17 -12.10 26.71
CA LEU A 175 26.77 -12.24 26.32
C LEU A 175 26.09 -13.36 27.10
N SER A 176 26.79 -14.49 27.31
CA SER A 176 26.23 -15.65 28.02
C SER A 176 25.90 -15.37 29.49
N THR A 177 26.42 -14.28 30.07
CA THR A 177 26.11 -13.89 31.46
C THR A 177 24.98 -12.86 31.56
N ARG A 178 24.31 -12.49 30.46
CA ARG A 178 23.20 -11.52 30.48
C ARG A 178 21.90 -12.18 30.92
N ASP A 179 20.99 -11.40 31.51
CA ASP A 179 19.67 -11.86 31.93
C ASP A 179 18.63 -11.57 30.87
N ASP A 180 18.24 -12.59 30.12
CA ASP A 180 17.23 -12.50 29.07
C ASP A 180 15.86 -12.03 29.58
N THR A 181 15.55 -12.18 30.87
CA THR A 181 14.27 -11.74 31.46
C THR A 181 14.24 -10.22 31.60
N ALA A 182 15.32 -9.64 32.13
CA ALA A 182 15.46 -8.19 32.25
C ALA A 182 15.38 -7.48 30.89
N GLU A 183 16.01 -8.07 29.86
CA GLU A 183 15.94 -7.57 28.49
C GLU A 183 14.50 -7.60 27.94
N ARG A 184 13.81 -8.75 28.07
CA ARG A 184 12.41 -8.88 27.62
C ARG A 184 11.48 -7.89 28.30
N ASP A 185 11.63 -7.68 29.60
CA ASP A 185 10.79 -6.75 30.37
C ASP A 185 11.04 -5.29 29.95
N PHE A 186 12.30 -4.90 29.75
CA PHE A 186 12.66 -3.58 29.25
C PHE A 186 12.04 -3.29 27.87
N TRP A 187 12.19 -4.24 26.93
CA TRP A 187 11.67 -4.04 25.57
C TRP A 187 10.15 -4.10 25.51
N ARG A 188 9.50 -4.97 26.30
CA ARG A 188 8.03 -4.98 26.44
C ARG A 188 7.51 -3.64 26.96
N ALA A 189 8.16 -3.06 27.97
CA ALA A 189 7.80 -1.74 28.47
C ALA A 189 8.00 -0.65 27.42
N THR A 190 9.16 -0.66 26.73
CA THR A 190 9.54 0.32 25.69
C THR A 190 8.57 0.33 24.50
N LEU A 191 8.11 -0.86 24.09
CA LEU A 191 7.26 -1.07 22.92
C LEU A 191 5.77 -1.23 23.27
N SER A 192 5.39 -1.04 24.54
CA SER A 192 4.00 -1.13 24.99
C SER A 192 3.08 -0.12 24.27
N ASN A 193 1.85 -0.54 23.97
CA ASN A 193 0.84 0.30 23.30
C ASN A 193 1.32 0.87 21.95
N LEU A 194 2.07 0.09 21.17
CA LEU A 194 2.31 0.44 19.77
C LEU A 194 1.00 0.27 18.97
N PRO A 195 0.65 1.23 18.09
CA PRO A 195 -0.56 1.12 17.26
C PRO A 195 -0.43 0.08 16.12
N GLY A 196 0.74 -0.55 16.00
CA GLY A 196 1.10 -1.50 14.96
C GLY A 196 2.45 -1.16 14.32
N PRO A 197 2.90 -1.96 13.34
CA PRO A 197 4.20 -1.78 12.72
C PRO A 197 4.24 -0.58 11.77
N THR A 198 5.43 -0.02 11.57
CA THR A 198 5.66 1.04 10.58
C THR A 198 6.27 0.43 9.32
N LEU A 199 5.42 0.06 8.37
CA LEU A 199 5.81 -0.56 7.11
C LEU A 199 5.57 0.43 5.95
N ILE A 200 6.65 1.02 5.42
CA ILE A 200 6.60 1.99 4.31
C ILE A 200 6.51 1.29 2.97
N ALA A 201 7.18 0.15 2.82
CA ALA A 201 7.01 -0.68 1.63
C ALA A 201 5.63 -1.34 1.62
N GLY A 202 5.06 -1.65 2.79
CA GLY A 202 3.72 -2.24 2.93
C GLY A 202 3.54 -3.49 2.06
N ASP A 203 2.40 -3.57 1.37
CA ASP A 203 1.99 -4.69 0.48
C ASP A 203 2.63 -4.65 -0.92
N ARG A 204 3.65 -3.81 -1.14
CA ARG A 204 4.30 -3.73 -2.45
C ARG A 204 5.00 -5.06 -2.74
N ARG A 205 4.47 -5.79 -3.74
CA ARG A 205 4.95 -7.13 -4.11
C ARG A 205 6.44 -7.09 -4.43
N GLU A 206 7.20 -7.98 -3.80
CA GLU A 206 8.54 -8.34 -4.25
C GLU A 206 8.36 -9.17 -5.52
N THR A 207 8.66 -8.58 -6.68
CA THR A 207 8.55 -9.28 -7.98
C THR A 207 9.78 -10.13 -8.29
N SER A 208 10.88 -9.85 -7.60
CA SER A 208 12.19 -10.49 -7.71
C SER A 208 12.98 -10.16 -6.44
N GLY A 209 13.92 -11.02 -6.03
CA GLY A 209 14.76 -10.77 -4.85
C GLY A 209 15.34 -9.35 -4.81
N ILE A 210 15.57 -8.84 -3.60
CA ILE A 210 15.88 -7.43 -3.35
C ILE A 210 17.07 -6.94 -4.20
N GLN A 211 16.82 -5.93 -5.05
CA GLN A 211 17.85 -5.18 -5.78
C GLN A 211 17.83 -3.71 -5.36
N HIS A 212 18.89 -3.28 -4.65
CA HIS A 212 18.99 -1.89 -4.22
C HIS A 212 19.58 -0.98 -5.30
N THR A 213 18.91 0.16 -5.46
CA THR A 213 19.45 1.36 -6.11
C THR A 213 19.68 2.46 -5.07
N GLU A 214 20.58 3.39 -5.36
CA GLU A 214 20.96 4.49 -4.46
C GLU A 214 20.40 5.82 -4.99
N HIS A 215 19.88 6.65 -4.09
CA HIS A 215 19.59 8.06 -4.36
C HIS A 215 20.36 8.94 -3.36
N ASP A 216 21.24 9.79 -3.89
CA ASP A 216 22.14 10.64 -3.11
C ASP A 216 21.53 12.03 -2.89
N LEU A 217 21.58 12.51 -1.66
CA LEU A 217 21.19 13.86 -1.24
C LEU A 217 22.35 14.51 -0.49
N GLN A 218 23.01 15.45 -1.17
CA GLN A 218 24.13 16.21 -0.62
C GLN A 218 23.61 17.49 0.06
N LEU A 219 23.85 17.65 1.36
CA LEU A 219 23.58 18.90 2.07
C LEU A 219 24.73 19.90 1.85
N THR A 220 24.45 21.21 1.95
CA THR A 220 25.52 22.22 1.90
C THR A 220 26.37 22.19 3.18
N GLU A 221 27.59 22.75 3.13
CA GLU A 221 28.44 22.85 4.32
C GLU A 221 27.77 23.68 5.42
N GLU A 222 27.13 24.80 5.05
CA GLU A 222 26.47 25.72 5.99
C GLU A 222 25.29 25.03 6.69
N LEU A 223 24.45 24.31 5.95
CA LEU A 223 23.33 23.56 6.52
C LEU A 223 23.84 22.46 7.45
N SER A 224 24.91 21.78 7.04
CA SER A 224 25.54 20.71 7.83
C SER A 224 26.12 21.24 9.15
N GLU A 225 26.78 22.40 9.13
CA GLU A 225 27.27 23.09 10.32
C GLU A 225 26.12 23.49 11.23
N ARG A 226 25.07 24.10 10.69
CA ARG A 226 23.90 24.49 11.49
C ARG A 226 23.21 23.29 12.14
N LEU A 227 23.10 22.15 11.46
CA LEU A 227 22.56 20.92 12.04
C LEU A 227 23.41 20.39 13.20
N ARG A 228 24.74 20.55 13.15
CA ARG A 228 25.63 20.20 14.27
C ARG A 228 25.46 21.16 15.45
N GLU A 229 25.26 22.45 15.19
CA GLU A 229 24.95 23.45 16.22
C GLU A 229 23.62 23.13 16.90
N VAL A 230 22.56 22.86 16.14
CA VAL A 230 21.26 22.43 16.67
C VAL A 230 21.38 21.16 17.50
N ALA A 231 22.17 20.18 17.04
CA ALA A 231 22.45 18.99 17.81
C ALA A 231 23.09 19.35 19.17
N HIS A 232 24.06 20.28 19.19
CA HIS A 232 24.70 20.75 20.41
C HIS A 232 23.73 21.52 21.33
N GLU A 233 22.93 22.44 20.79
CA GLU A 233 21.92 23.24 21.51
C GLU A 233 20.85 22.35 22.16
N CYS A 234 20.46 21.26 21.51
CA CYS A 234 19.52 20.28 22.06
C CYS A 234 20.19 19.25 22.97
N GLY A 235 21.52 19.33 23.15
CA GLY A 235 22.34 18.36 23.87
C GLY A 235 22.34 16.96 23.24
N GLY A 236 22.00 16.83 21.96
CA GLY A 236 21.99 15.60 21.19
C GLY A 236 23.26 15.40 20.34
N THR A 237 23.12 14.61 19.28
CA THR A 237 24.15 14.37 18.26
C THR A 237 23.56 14.57 16.87
N LEU A 238 24.40 14.72 15.85
CA LEU A 238 23.92 14.73 14.47
C LEU A 238 23.10 13.48 14.13
N ASN A 239 23.47 12.32 14.69
CA ASN A 239 22.69 11.08 14.54
C ASN A 239 21.25 11.20 15.10
N THR A 240 21.07 11.77 16.29
CA THR A 240 19.72 11.96 16.85
C THR A 240 18.90 13.00 16.07
N VAL A 241 19.56 14.02 15.49
CA VAL A 241 18.90 14.97 14.58
C VAL A 241 18.41 14.28 13.31
N MET A 242 19.24 13.43 12.70
CA MET A 242 18.87 12.68 11.49
C MET A 242 17.79 11.63 11.77
N GLN A 243 17.82 10.98 12.94
CA GLN A 243 16.75 10.09 13.39
C GLN A 243 15.43 10.84 13.61
N ALA A 244 15.47 12.07 14.14
CA ALA A 244 14.29 12.91 14.27
C ALA A 244 13.72 13.30 12.89
N ALA A 245 14.58 13.71 11.96
CA ALA A 245 14.18 14.02 10.59
C ALA A 245 13.55 12.80 9.88
N TRP A 246 14.16 11.63 10.05
CA TRP A 246 13.63 10.37 9.52
C TRP A 246 12.27 10.01 10.13
N ALA A 247 12.12 10.13 11.45
CA ALA A 247 10.85 9.87 12.14
C ALA A 247 9.72 10.77 11.61
N VAL A 248 10.01 12.06 11.40
CA VAL A 248 9.05 13.02 10.83
C VAL A 248 8.61 12.59 9.43
N LEU A 249 9.55 12.22 8.57
CA LEU A 249 9.26 11.71 7.23
C LEU A 249 8.40 10.43 7.29
N LEU A 250 8.78 9.46 8.10
CA LEU A 250 8.05 8.19 8.25
C LEU A 250 6.62 8.41 8.76
N GLY A 251 6.44 9.30 9.75
CA GLY A 251 5.12 9.65 10.26
C GLY A 251 4.20 10.21 9.18
N ARG A 252 4.76 10.86 8.15
CA ARG A 252 4.01 11.37 7.01
C ARG A 252 3.76 10.36 5.92
N CYS A 253 4.74 9.53 5.60
CA CYS A 253 4.55 8.43 4.66
C CYS A 253 3.54 7.40 5.19
N HIS A 254 3.57 7.11 6.49
CA HIS A 254 2.70 6.10 7.11
C HIS A 254 1.38 6.67 7.65
N GLY A 255 1.24 8.00 7.73
CA GLY A 255 0.02 8.66 8.22
C GLY A 255 -0.23 8.50 9.73
N ARG A 256 0.82 8.33 10.54
CA ARG A 256 0.75 8.11 11.99
C ARG A 256 1.72 9.01 12.76
N GLU A 257 1.44 9.25 14.03
CA GLU A 257 2.33 10.03 14.90
C GLU A 257 3.32 9.15 15.70
N ASP A 258 2.99 7.89 16.00
CA ASP A 258 3.89 6.95 16.67
C ASP A 258 4.47 5.99 15.63
N VAL A 259 5.76 6.13 15.35
CA VAL A 259 6.47 5.36 14.33
C VAL A 259 7.67 4.62 14.91
N VAL A 260 7.99 3.48 14.31
CA VAL A 260 9.15 2.66 14.68
C VAL A 260 10.03 2.44 13.45
N PHE A 261 11.34 2.53 13.61
CA PHE A 261 12.30 2.19 12.58
C PHE A 261 13.54 1.54 13.20
N GLY A 262 14.29 0.80 12.39
CA GLY A 262 15.54 0.21 12.86
C GLY A 262 16.67 1.23 12.89
N ALA A 263 17.55 1.13 13.88
CA ALA A 263 18.83 1.82 13.86
C ALA A 263 19.97 0.83 14.14
N VAL A 264 21.03 0.91 13.34
CA VAL A 264 22.25 0.11 13.56
C VAL A 264 23.09 0.77 14.65
N ARG A 265 23.46 -0.01 15.67
CA ARG A 265 24.27 0.43 16.81
C ARG A 265 25.46 -0.50 17.03
N SER A 266 26.56 0.07 17.50
CA SER A 266 27.72 -0.71 17.91
C SER A 266 27.64 -1.07 19.39
N VAL A 267 27.81 -2.37 19.68
CA VAL A 267 27.81 -2.91 21.05
C VAL A 267 29.23 -3.01 21.63
N ARG A 268 30.19 -2.23 21.12
CA ARG A 268 31.59 -2.26 21.57
C ARG A 268 31.81 -1.56 22.90
N ARG A 269 31.21 -0.39 23.09
CA ARG A 269 31.50 0.45 24.28
C ARG A 269 30.98 -0.20 25.56
N ASN A 270 31.84 -0.25 26.58
CA ASN A 270 31.56 -0.73 27.93
C ASN A 270 31.16 -2.22 28.06
N THR A 271 31.55 -3.03 27.10
CA THR A 271 31.19 -4.46 27.05
C THR A 271 32.24 -5.31 27.74
N VAL A 272 33.44 -5.39 27.15
CA VAL A 272 34.61 -6.06 27.74
C VAL A 272 35.83 -5.16 27.63
N PRO A 273 36.80 -5.22 28.55
CA PRO A 273 38.04 -4.45 28.43
C PRO A 273 38.73 -4.69 27.08
N GLY A 274 38.96 -3.63 26.31
CA GLY A 274 39.58 -3.69 24.98
C GLY A 274 38.65 -4.06 23.81
N SER A 275 37.32 -4.10 24.01
CA SER A 275 36.33 -4.33 22.95
C SER A 275 36.37 -3.30 21.81
N ASP A 276 36.87 -2.09 22.06
CA ASP A 276 37.00 -1.02 21.06
C ASP A 276 37.97 -1.38 19.91
N THR A 277 38.88 -2.33 20.14
CA THR A 277 39.86 -2.83 19.16
C THR A 277 39.61 -4.29 18.74
N MET A 278 38.54 -4.92 19.20
CA MET A 278 38.19 -6.31 18.87
C MET A 278 37.83 -6.45 17.38
N ILE A 279 38.23 -7.55 16.73
CA ILE A 279 37.81 -7.87 15.36
C ILE A 279 36.68 -8.90 15.42
N GLY A 280 35.52 -8.57 14.86
CA GLY A 280 34.33 -9.42 14.86
C GLY A 280 33.03 -8.63 14.68
N LEU A 281 31.90 -9.31 14.45
CA LEU A 281 30.61 -8.66 14.29
C LEU A 281 30.07 -8.14 15.64
N MET A 282 30.10 -6.82 15.84
CA MET A 282 29.64 -6.16 17.06
C MET A 282 28.68 -5.01 16.74
N LEU A 283 27.86 -5.20 15.71
CA LEU A 283 26.72 -4.34 15.39
C LEU A 283 25.44 -5.06 15.80
N ASN A 284 24.44 -4.27 16.19
CA ASN A 284 23.09 -4.74 16.41
C ASN A 284 22.07 -3.80 15.77
N THR A 285 20.92 -4.32 15.36
CA THR A 285 19.81 -3.53 14.81
C THR A 285 18.73 -3.48 15.86
N LEU A 286 18.40 -2.27 16.33
CA LEU A 286 17.46 -2.07 17.43
C LEU A 286 16.32 -1.14 16.98
N PRO A 287 15.08 -1.37 17.44
CA PRO A 287 13.98 -0.46 17.18
C PRO A 287 14.21 0.87 17.89
N VAL A 288 13.94 1.94 17.15
CA VAL A 288 13.79 3.30 17.66
C VAL A 288 12.33 3.68 17.50
N ARG A 289 11.70 4.09 18.59
CA ARG A 289 10.28 4.47 18.62
C ARG A 289 10.23 5.99 18.78
N ALA A 290 9.58 6.66 17.84
CA ALA A 290 9.49 8.11 17.81
C ALA A 290 8.02 8.53 17.79
N ARG A 291 7.67 9.43 18.72
CA ARG A 291 6.34 10.06 18.76
C ARG A 291 6.43 11.47 18.18
N VAL A 292 5.95 11.61 16.95
CA VAL A 292 5.86 12.84 16.17
C VAL A 292 4.50 13.50 16.41
N GLY A 293 4.23 13.85 17.67
CA GLY A 293 2.97 14.48 18.06
C GLY A 293 2.83 15.89 17.50
N ALA A 294 1.64 16.28 17.07
CA ALA A 294 1.40 17.58 16.43
C ALA A 294 1.81 18.80 17.29
N SER A 295 1.68 18.72 18.61
CA SER A 295 2.02 19.81 19.54
C SER A 295 3.48 19.80 20.02
N SER A 296 4.22 18.72 19.76
CA SER A 296 5.61 18.60 20.20
C SER A 296 6.55 19.38 19.30
N THR A 297 7.68 19.82 19.84
CA THR A 297 8.72 20.52 19.07
C THR A 297 9.81 19.57 18.57
N VAL A 298 10.61 20.04 17.61
CA VAL A 298 11.81 19.30 17.16
C VAL A 298 12.78 19.04 18.31
N ARG A 299 13.00 20.05 19.17
CA ARG A 299 13.84 19.94 20.36
C ARG A 299 13.36 18.82 21.29
N GLU A 300 12.06 18.78 21.58
CA GLU A 300 11.48 17.73 22.44
C GLU A 300 11.69 16.34 21.85
N LEU A 301 11.52 16.18 20.53
CA LEU A 301 11.77 14.91 19.84
C LEU A 301 13.23 14.49 19.93
N ILE A 302 14.18 15.41 19.70
CA ILE A 302 15.62 15.13 19.81
C ILE A 302 15.98 14.72 21.25
N VAL A 303 15.44 15.42 22.25
CA VAL A 303 15.66 15.11 23.67
C VAL A 303 15.08 13.75 24.02
N ALA A 304 13.89 13.42 23.54
CA ALA A 304 13.26 12.11 23.76
C ALA A 304 14.09 10.98 23.13
N LEU A 305 14.51 11.12 21.86
CA LEU A 305 15.35 10.13 21.17
C LEU A 305 16.71 9.95 21.86
N ARG A 306 17.30 11.02 22.37
CA ARG A 306 18.51 10.95 23.20
C ARG A 306 18.24 10.19 24.51
N GLY A 307 17.16 10.50 25.21
CA GLY A 307 16.77 9.82 26.44
C GLY A 307 16.62 8.31 26.23
N GLN A 308 15.91 7.93 25.17
CA GLN A 308 15.78 6.55 24.73
C GLN A 308 17.15 5.94 24.39
N ALA A 309 18.01 6.66 23.68
CA ALA A 309 19.34 6.19 23.32
C ALA A 309 20.21 5.84 24.54
N VAL A 310 20.06 6.57 25.65
CA VAL A 310 20.74 6.31 26.93
C VAL A 310 20.17 5.08 27.62
N GLN A 311 18.84 4.96 27.69
CA GLN A 311 18.16 3.80 28.29
C GLN A 311 18.50 2.49 27.56
N VAL A 312 18.46 2.51 26.22
CA VAL A 312 18.75 1.34 25.38
C VAL A 312 20.22 0.90 25.49
N ARG A 313 21.14 1.75 25.95
CA ARG A 313 22.59 1.44 25.95
C ARG A 313 22.93 0.16 26.70
N ASP A 314 22.28 -0.09 27.83
CA ASP A 314 22.61 -1.26 28.66
C ASP A 314 21.88 -2.53 28.13
N HIS A 315 20.87 -2.34 27.27
CA HIS A 315 20.02 -3.35 26.64
C HIS A 315 20.31 -3.59 25.14
N GLN A 316 21.34 -2.92 24.60
CA GLN A 316 21.63 -2.90 23.15
C GLN A 316 22.14 -4.23 22.59
N HIS A 317 22.39 -5.20 23.46
CA HIS A 317 22.86 -6.54 23.12
C HIS A 317 21.70 -7.52 22.85
N ALA A 318 20.46 -7.15 23.20
CA ALA A 318 19.28 -7.98 22.98
C ALA A 318 19.05 -8.27 21.49
N SER A 319 18.58 -9.49 21.19
CA SER A 319 18.24 -9.90 19.82
C SER A 319 17.06 -9.11 19.29
N LEU A 320 17.12 -8.59 18.05
CA LEU A 320 15.95 -7.99 17.41
C LEU A 320 14.73 -8.94 17.41
N MET A 321 14.98 -10.24 17.26
CA MET A 321 13.94 -11.26 17.30
C MET A 321 13.27 -11.35 18.68
N GLU A 322 14.05 -11.33 19.77
CA GLU A 322 13.49 -11.32 21.13
C GLU A 322 12.78 -9.99 21.46
N ILE A 323 13.25 -8.89 20.87
CA ILE A 323 12.59 -7.59 20.99
C ILE A 323 11.22 -7.60 20.28
N GLN A 324 11.13 -8.20 19.08
CA GLN A 324 9.88 -8.38 18.36
C GLN A 324 8.92 -9.30 19.13
N ARG A 325 9.43 -10.40 19.71
CA ARG A 325 8.65 -11.28 20.59
C ARG A 325 8.09 -10.54 21.81
N ALA A 326 8.88 -9.67 22.43
CA ALA A 326 8.41 -8.83 23.53
C ALA A 326 7.30 -7.85 23.11
N ALA A 327 7.15 -7.60 21.81
CA ALA A 327 6.13 -6.75 21.19
C ALA A 327 5.04 -7.52 20.44
N ALA A 328 4.72 -8.75 20.88
CA ALA A 328 3.67 -9.63 20.34
C ALA A 328 3.95 -10.23 18.95
N GLY A 329 5.22 -10.47 18.61
CA GLY A 329 5.60 -11.32 17.47
C GLY A 329 5.57 -10.64 16.09
N GLU A 330 5.00 -9.43 15.98
CA GLU A 330 4.90 -8.75 14.68
C GLU A 330 6.22 -8.09 14.22
N ARG A 331 6.42 -8.03 12.89
CA ARG A 331 7.50 -7.24 12.30
C ARG A 331 7.30 -5.75 12.56
N LEU A 332 8.07 -5.18 13.48
CA LEU A 332 7.95 -3.77 13.90
C LEU A 332 8.19 -2.71 12.80
N PHE A 333 9.13 -2.95 11.87
CA PHE A 333 9.54 -1.96 10.87
C PHE A 333 10.17 -2.59 9.62
N ASP A 334 10.16 -1.85 8.51
CA ASP A 334 10.83 -2.21 7.25
C ASP A 334 11.85 -1.16 6.76
N THR A 335 12.09 -0.11 7.56
CA THR A 335 13.09 0.91 7.27
C THR A 335 14.22 0.93 8.29
N LEU A 336 15.42 1.31 7.84
CA LEU A 336 16.63 1.33 8.66
C LEU A 336 17.36 2.67 8.55
N VAL A 337 17.87 3.18 9.67
CA VAL A 337 18.81 4.31 9.70
C VAL A 337 20.19 3.79 10.08
N VAL A 338 21.17 4.06 9.23
CA VAL A 338 22.57 3.70 9.43
C VAL A 338 23.40 4.98 9.46
N PHE A 339 23.96 5.29 10.64
CA PHE A 339 24.84 6.44 10.79
C PHE A 339 26.30 5.98 10.64
N GLU A 340 26.89 6.26 9.48
CA GLU A 340 28.27 5.90 9.19
C GLU A 340 29.20 7.04 9.63
N ASN A 341 29.80 6.87 10.80
CA ASN A 341 30.81 7.77 11.36
C ASN A 341 32.22 7.58 10.76
N PHE A 342 32.38 6.69 9.78
CA PHE A 342 33.68 6.24 9.33
C PHE A 342 33.68 6.09 7.81
N LEU A 343 34.09 7.15 7.10
CA LEU A 343 34.63 6.96 5.76
C LEU A 343 36.00 6.32 5.91
N LEU A 344 36.07 5.04 5.55
CA LEU A 344 37.30 4.27 5.49
C LEU A 344 38.43 5.09 4.83
N ASP A 345 38.11 5.76 3.72
CA ASP A 345 38.98 6.70 3.00
C ASP A 345 39.51 7.84 3.89
N ALA A 346 38.63 8.61 4.53
CA ALA A 346 39.02 9.79 5.29
C ALA A 346 39.80 9.41 6.57
N ALA A 347 39.37 8.34 7.25
CA ALA A 347 40.03 7.84 8.45
C ALA A 347 41.44 7.29 8.17
N LEU A 348 41.64 6.65 7.00
CA LEU A 348 42.96 6.19 6.57
C LEU A 348 43.84 7.35 6.06
N ARG A 349 43.27 8.38 5.41
CA ARG A 349 44.02 9.57 4.94
C ARG A 349 44.50 10.48 6.06
N ALA A 350 43.74 10.62 7.15
CA ALA A 350 44.04 11.54 8.25
C ALA A 350 45.31 11.21 9.06
N GLN A 351 45.94 10.04 8.84
CA GLN A 351 47.13 9.63 9.59
C GLN A 351 48.48 10.03 8.96
N GLY A 352 48.51 10.53 7.72
CA GLY A 352 49.73 11.03 7.08
C GLY A 352 50.72 9.95 6.61
N ASP A 353 51.24 10.22 5.41
CA ASP A 353 52.37 9.66 4.64
C ASP A 353 52.40 8.17 4.23
N ALA A 354 52.69 7.99 2.92
CA ALA A 354 52.78 6.80 2.06
C ALA A 354 51.50 6.26 1.38
N TRP A 355 50.29 6.46 1.92
CA TRP A 355 49.10 5.73 1.40
C TRP A 355 47.86 6.57 1.05
N THR A 356 48.02 7.89 0.94
CA THR A 356 46.95 8.90 0.78
C THR A 356 46.21 8.89 -0.57
N ARG A 357 46.68 8.12 -1.57
CA ARG A 357 46.08 8.05 -2.93
C ARG A 357 45.04 6.94 -3.15
N ARG A 358 44.72 6.14 -2.13
CA ARG A 358 43.80 5.01 -2.25
C ARG A 358 42.34 5.48 -2.30
N ARG A 359 41.56 4.88 -3.21
CA ARG A 359 40.09 5.00 -3.25
C ARG A 359 39.51 3.67 -2.83
N PHE A 360 38.66 3.66 -1.82
CA PHE A 360 37.93 2.47 -1.44
C PHE A 360 36.48 2.58 -1.89
N ARG A 361 35.93 1.46 -2.37
CA ARG A 361 34.54 1.32 -2.75
C ARG A 361 33.97 0.10 -2.03
N VAL A 362 33.04 0.35 -1.12
CA VAL A 362 32.28 -0.72 -0.44
C VAL A 362 31.05 -1.03 -1.28
N LEU A 363 30.90 -2.28 -1.66
CA LEU A 363 29.75 -2.83 -2.35
C LEU A 363 29.00 -3.75 -1.37
N ARG A 364 27.79 -3.34 -0.98
CA ARG A 364 26.88 -4.08 -0.09
C ARG A 364 25.43 -3.92 -0.56
N GLN A 365 24.57 -4.88 -0.22
CA GLN A 365 23.11 -4.71 -0.35
C GLN A 365 22.49 -4.92 1.04
N PRO A 366 21.75 -3.95 1.59
CA PRO A 366 21.08 -4.13 2.88
C PRO A 366 19.89 -5.10 2.78
N ASN A 367 19.43 -5.67 3.90
CA ASN A 367 18.28 -6.61 3.90
C ASN A 367 16.92 -5.90 4.07
N TYR A 368 16.89 -4.57 3.98
CA TYR A 368 15.70 -3.74 4.21
C TYR A 368 15.27 -3.02 2.93
N PRO A 369 13.95 -2.95 2.64
CA PRO A 369 13.43 -2.27 1.45
C PRO A 369 13.83 -0.80 1.31
N LEU A 370 14.06 -0.10 2.42
CA LEU A 370 14.48 1.31 2.42
C LEU A 370 15.46 1.57 3.58
N VAL A 371 16.64 2.11 3.25
CA VAL A 371 17.68 2.44 4.23
C VAL A 371 18.16 3.86 4.03
N LEU A 372 18.12 4.67 5.09
CA LEU A 372 18.81 5.95 5.15
C LEU A 372 20.23 5.73 5.69
N GLN A 373 21.24 5.92 4.85
CA GLN A 373 22.64 6.02 5.26
C GLN A 373 23.03 7.49 5.42
N VAL A 374 23.68 7.81 6.53
CA VAL A 374 24.15 9.16 6.85
C VAL A 374 25.67 9.17 6.93
N PHE A 375 26.32 9.96 6.09
CA PHE A 375 27.77 10.18 6.10
C PHE A 375 28.06 11.56 6.69
N ALA A 376 28.70 11.58 7.86
CA ALA A 376 29.01 12.80 8.61
C ALA A 376 30.29 13.51 8.11
N GLU A 377 30.34 13.82 6.81
CA GLU A 377 31.38 14.65 6.18
C GLU A 377 31.22 16.14 6.52
N ARG A 378 32.13 17.02 6.06
CA ARG A 378 31.95 18.50 6.20
C ARG A 378 30.58 18.94 5.71
N ALA A 379 30.27 18.57 4.47
CA ALA A 379 28.94 18.57 3.89
C ALA A 379 28.33 17.18 4.06
N VAL A 380 27.28 17.06 4.88
CA VAL A 380 26.63 15.77 5.16
C VAL A 380 26.04 15.20 3.87
N LEU A 381 26.34 13.93 3.60
CA LEU A 381 25.75 13.17 2.50
C LEU A 381 24.73 12.17 3.07
N LEU A 382 23.52 12.21 2.53
CA LEU A 382 22.44 11.27 2.84
C LEU A 382 22.23 10.35 1.64
N LYS A 383 22.22 9.05 1.86
CA LYS A 383 21.92 8.06 0.80
C LYS A 383 20.66 7.28 1.14
N LEU A 384 19.70 7.27 0.23
CA LEU A 384 18.51 6.45 0.31
C LEU A 384 18.73 5.20 -0.56
N LEU A 385 19.03 4.08 0.08
CA LEU A 385 19.12 2.79 -0.58
C LEU A 385 17.72 2.17 -0.59
N HIS A 386 17.20 1.83 -1.75
CA HIS A 386 15.84 1.31 -1.87
C HIS A 386 15.75 0.13 -2.82
N ASP A 387 14.82 -0.78 -2.54
CA ASP A 387 14.41 -1.85 -3.44
C ASP A 387 13.63 -1.26 -4.62
N GLU A 388 14.19 -1.30 -5.83
CA GLU A 388 13.57 -0.74 -7.04
C GLU A 388 12.25 -1.45 -7.40
N SER A 389 12.11 -2.73 -7.06
CA SER A 389 10.86 -3.49 -7.30
C SER A 389 9.69 -2.96 -6.45
N ARG A 390 10.01 -2.38 -5.30
CA ARG A 390 9.03 -1.83 -4.35
C ARG A 390 8.94 -0.32 -4.44
N PHE A 391 9.98 0.40 -4.81
CA PHE A 391 9.98 1.86 -4.81
C PHE A 391 10.33 2.43 -6.18
N PRO A 392 9.35 2.97 -6.92
CA PRO A 392 9.62 3.72 -8.14
C PRO A 392 10.56 4.90 -7.84
N ALA A 393 11.48 5.19 -8.77
CA ALA A 393 12.47 6.26 -8.61
C ALA A 393 11.86 7.63 -8.24
N GLY A 394 10.70 7.96 -8.81
CA GLY A 394 9.97 9.20 -8.49
C GLY A 394 9.51 9.29 -7.03
N THR A 395 9.16 8.16 -6.40
CA THR A 395 8.79 8.12 -4.98
C THR A 395 9.98 8.45 -4.09
N ILE A 396 11.15 7.87 -4.38
CA ILE A 396 12.36 8.07 -3.57
C ILE A 396 12.92 9.48 -3.75
N ALA A 397 12.89 10.03 -4.96
CA ALA A 397 13.21 11.44 -5.19
C ALA A 397 12.31 12.35 -4.34
N GLY A 398 11.01 12.02 -4.23
CA GLY A 398 10.09 12.74 -3.36
C GLY A 398 10.43 12.65 -1.87
N TYR A 399 10.90 11.50 -1.39
CA TYR A 399 11.40 11.36 -0.02
C TYR A 399 12.66 12.17 0.21
N ALA A 400 13.58 12.22 -0.75
CA ALA A 400 14.80 13.02 -0.66
C ALA A 400 14.47 14.51 -0.59
N GLU A 401 13.59 15.01 -1.46
CA GLU A 401 13.10 16.39 -1.44
C GLU A 401 12.49 16.75 -0.07
N HIS A 402 11.59 15.91 0.45
CA HIS A 402 10.94 16.16 1.73
C HIS A 402 11.91 16.06 2.91
N LEU A 403 12.83 15.09 2.90
CA LEU A 403 13.87 14.96 3.93
C LEU A 403 14.78 16.19 3.95
N HIS A 404 15.15 16.72 2.78
CA HIS A 404 15.91 17.97 2.67
C HIS A 404 15.17 19.15 3.31
N GLU A 405 13.86 19.29 3.06
CA GLU A 405 13.05 20.35 3.68
C GLU A 405 12.92 20.19 5.19
N ILE A 406 12.75 18.96 5.68
CA ILE A 406 12.70 18.66 7.11
C ILE A 406 14.02 19.06 7.78
N VAL A 407 15.18 18.62 7.27
CA VAL A 407 16.47 19.00 7.87
C VAL A 407 16.75 20.49 7.77
N THR A 408 16.32 21.15 6.68
CA THR A 408 16.41 22.61 6.55
C THR A 408 15.57 23.33 7.61
N ALA A 409 14.34 22.85 7.85
CA ALA A 409 13.47 23.43 8.87
C ALA A 409 13.99 23.20 10.30
N ILE A 410 14.54 22.01 10.59
CA ILE A 410 15.19 21.71 11.88
C ILE A 410 16.37 22.66 12.11
N ALA A 411 17.20 22.89 11.08
CA ALA A 411 18.36 23.78 11.18
C ALA A 411 17.96 25.25 11.44
N ALA A 412 16.84 25.68 10.85
CA ALA A 412 16.33 27.05 10.99
C ALA A 412 15.72 27.33 12.37
N ASP A 413 14.91 26.41 12.90
CA ASP A 413 14.20 26.60 14.17
C ASP A 413 13.89 25.26 14.87
N PRO A 414 14.70 24.86 15.87
CA PRO A 414 14.47 23.62 16.63
C PRO A 414 13.29 23.71 17.60
N ASP A 415 12.70 24.89 17.83
CA ASP A 415 11.55 25.07 18.71
C ASP A 415 10.22 25.10 17.93
N ARG A 416 10.29 24.94 16.60
CA ARG A 416 9.12 24.82 15.73
C ARG A 416 8.30 23.55 16.05
N PRO A 417 6.94 23.64 16.01
CA PRO A 417 6.07 22.47 16.12
C PRO A 417 6.32 21.43 15.02
N LEU A 418 6.34 20.15 15.38
CA LEU A 418 6.51 19.04 14.44
C LEU A 418 5.39 18.98 13.41
N ALA A 419 4.19 19.48 13.72
CA ALA A 419 3.10 19.58 12.76
C ALA A 419 3.47 20.39 11.50
N ASP A 420 4.27 21.45 11.68
CA ASP A 420 4.67 22.37 10.60
C ASP A 420 5.76 21.78 9.72
N LEU A 421 6.73 21.06 10.30
CA LEU A 421 7.81 20.39 9.55
C LEU A 421 7.30 19.23 8.71
N ALA A 422 6.17 18.70 9.13
CA ALA A 422 5.61 17.51 8.55
C ALA A 422 4.55 17.85 7.48
N ALA A 423 4.25 19.14 7.27
CA ALA A 423 3.48 19.58 6.11
C ALA A 423 4.21 19.24 4.81
N LEU A 424 3.46 18.83 3.77
CA LEU A 424 4.08 18.50 2.49
C LEU A 424 4.65 19.76 1.81
N PRO A 425 5.83 19.66 1.20
CA PRO A 425 6.38 20.66 0.30
C PRO A 425 5.36 21.12 -0.76
N ALA A 426 5.38 22.38 -1.19
CA ALA A 426 4.44 22.87 -2.22
C ALA A 426 4.50 22.05 -3.53
N GLY A 427 5.70 21.60 -3.93
CA GLY A 427 5.88 20.71 -5.08
C GLY A 427 5.27 19.32 -4.88
N GLN A 428 5.35 18.77 -3.66
CA GLN A 428 4.71 17.50 -3.29
C GLN A 428 3.18 17.64 -3.24
N VAL A 429 2.67 18.75 -2.71
CA VAL A 429 1.23 19.07 -2.73
C VAL A 429 0.70 19.12 -4.16
N ALA A 430 1.44 19.74 -5.09
CA ALA A 430 1.05 19.81 -6.49
C ALA A 430 0.98 18.44 -7.17
N ARG A 431 1.81 17.47 -6.76
CA ARG A 431 1.77 16.08 -7.25
C ARG A 431 0.71 15.22 -6.56
N ALA A 432 0.44 15.47 -5.29
CA ALA A 432 -0.51 14.70 -4.47
C ALA A 432 -1.97 15.13 -4.66
N VAL A 433 -2.21 16.37 -5.10
CA VAL A 433 -3.56 16.91 -5.33
C VAL A 433 -3.87 16.89 -6.83
N ILE A 434 -4.78 16.00 -7.23
CA ILE A 434 -5.33 15.95 -8.57
C ILE A 434 -6.36 17.08 -8.69
N ARG A 435 -5.99 18.14 -9.42
CA ARG A 435 -6.84 19.31 -9.60
C ARG A 435 -7.93 19.03 -10.64
N PRO A 436 -9.17 19.50 -10.41
CA PRO A 436 -10.18 19.53 -11.47
C PRO A 436 -9.66 20.30 -12.69
N ALA A 437 -9.81 19.76 -13.88
CA ALA A 437 -9.66 20.54 -15.10
C ALA A 437 -10.72 21.65 -15.15
N ALA A 438 -10.40 22.76 -15.80
CA ALA A 438 -11.35 23.83 -16.05
C ALA A 438 -12.50 23.28 -16.90
N GLY A 439 -13.63 22.98 -16.24
CA GLY A 439 -14.82 22.46 -16.90
C GLY A 439 -15.46 23.52 -17.79
N HIS A 440 -15.79 23.14 -19.02
CA HIS A 440 -16.79 23.85 -19.79
C HIS A 440 -18.14 23.38 -19.23
N GLY A 441 -18.92 24.27 -18.62
CA GLY A 441 -20.22 23.88 -18.08
C GLY A 441 -21.06 23.21 -19.14
N HIS A 442 -21.57 22.02 -18.85
CA HIS A 442 -22.48 21.33 -19.76
C HIS A 442 -23.86 22.00 -19.74
N PRO A 443 -24.52 22.15 -20.90
CA PRO A 443 -25.87 22.67 -20.93
C PRO A 443 -26.82 21.70 -20.22
N ASP A 444 -27.86 22.27 -19.64
CA ASP A 444 -28.88 21.49 -18.99
C ASP A 444 -29.64 20.57 -19.97
N VAL A 445 -29.94 19.34 -19.55
CA VAL A 445 -30.61 18.33 -20.38
C VAL A 445 -31.96 18.82 -20.94
N SER A 446 -32.76 19.57 -20.17
CA SER A 446 -34.02 20.12 -20.67
C SER A 446 -33.81 21.22 -21.70
N THR A 447 -32.75 22.01 -21.58
CA THR A 447 -32.36 23.01 -22.59
C THR A 447 -31.94 22.32 -23.87
N VAL A 448 -31.08 21.30 -23.78
CA VAL A 448 -30.63 20.53 -24.95
C VAL A 448 -31.81 19.89 -25.68
N VAL A 449 -32.77 19.30 -24.95
CA VAL A 449 -33.98 18.72 -25.55
C VAL A 449 -34.80 19.77 -26.31
N ALA A 450 -34.98 20.96 -25.75
CA ALA A 450 -35.74 22.04 -26.41
C ALA A 450 -35.04 22.55 -27.69
N GLU A 451 -33.70 22.67 -27.65
CA GLU A 451 -32.89 23.02 -28.82
C GLU A 451 -33.00 21.94 -29.92
N ARG A 452 -32.96 20.66 -29.55
CA ARG A 452 -33.12 19.52 -30.48
C ARG A 452 -34.52 19.43 -31.07
N ALA A 453 -35.55 19.65 -30.26
CA ALA A 453 -36.93 19.70 -30.72
C ALA A 453 -37.16 20.81 -31.76
N SER A 454 -36.39 21.91 -31.66
CA SER A 454 -36.42 23.00 -32.64
C SER A 454 -35.58 22.71 -33.88
N ALA A 455 -34.38 22.16 -33.72
CA ALA A 455 -33.44 21.95 -34.82
C ALA A 455 -33.73 20.70 -35.67
N THR A 456 -34.19 19.62 -35.05
CA THR A 456 -34.45 18.31 -35.69
C THR A 456 -35.79 17.72 -35.19
N PRO A 457 -36.92 18.40 -35.43
CA PRO A 457 -38.22 18.10 -34.82
C PRO A 457 -38.74 16.68 -35.12
N HIS A 458 -38.44 16.17 -36.32
CA HIS A 458 -38.95 14.89 -36.83
C HIS A 458 -38.02 13.70 -36.58
N ALA A 459 -36.84 13.91 -35.99
CA ALA A 459 -35.96 12.81 -35.62
C ALA A 459 -36.51 12.06 -34.40
N VAL A 460 -36.26 10.75 -34.33
CA VAL A 460 -36.66 9.91 -33.20
C VAL A 460 -35.84 10.30 -31.97
N ALA A 461 -36.51 10.47 -30.83
CA ALA A 461 -35.89 10.70 -29.53
C ALA A 461 -35.97 9.44 -28.65
N VAL A 462 -37.15 8.80 -28.61
CA VAL A 462 -37.39 7.57 -27.87
C VAL A 462 -38.05 6.53 -28.77
N ASP A 463 -37.50 5.32 -28.83
CA ASP A 463 -38.10 4.16 -29.49
C ASP A 463 -38.62 3.19 -28.43
N ALA A 464 -39.94 3.11 -28.26
CA ALA A 464 -40.56 2.28 -27.24
C ALA A 464 -40.73 0.80 -27.66
N GLY A 465 -40.33 0.42 -28.88
CA GLY A 465 -40.63 -0.88 -29.49
C GLY A 465 -42.11 -1.07 -29.88
N THR A 466 -43.05 -0.45 -29.16
CA THR A 466 -44.48 -0.34 -29.53
C THR A 466 -44.81 0.92 -30.34
N GLY A 467 -43.87 1.87 -30.44
CA GLY A 467 -44.01 3.12 -31.19
C GLY A 467 -42.84 4.08 -30.98
N GLU A 468 -42.65 5.01 -31.91
CA GLU A 468 -41.57 6.01 -31.87
C GLU A 468 -42.09 7.37 -31.38
N VAL A 469 -41.34 8.02 -30.50
CA VAL A 469 -41.56 9.40 -30.05
C VAL A 469 -40.45 10.29 -30.61
N ILE A 470 -40.83 11.23 -31.47
CA ILE A 470 -39.92 12.21 -32.06
C ILE A 470 -39.62 13.36 -31.08
N TRP A 471 -38.53 14.10 -31.32
CA TRP A 471 -38.11 15.22 -30.46
C TRP A 471 -39.20 16.27 -30.22
N ALA A 472 -39.93 16.67 -31.25
CA ALA A 472 -41.02 17.65 -31.12
C ALA A 472 -42.22 17.13 -30.32
N GLU A 473 -42.42 15.81 -30.26
CA GLU A 473 -43.46 15.18 -29.44
C GLU A 473 -43.00 15.07 -27.99
N LEU A 474 -41.76 14.63 -27.75
CA LEU A 474 -41.16 14.53 -26.41
C LEU A 474 -41.18 15.89 -25.69
N ASP A 475 -40.76 16.95 -26.39
CA ASP A 475 -40.74 18.31 -25.84
C ASP A 475 -42.15 18.81 -25.46
N ARG A 476 -43.15 18.51 -26.30
CA ARG A 476 -44.55 18.87 -26.05
C ARG A 476 -45.09 18.15 -24.82
N ARG A 477 -44.85 16.84 -24.70
CA ARG A 477 -45.25 16.06 -23.52
C ARG A 477 -44.60 16.59 -22.24
N ALA A 478 -43.31 16.91 -22.29
CA ALA A 478 -42.61 17.49 -21.15
C ALA A 478 -43.20 18.84 -20.70
N TRP A 479 -43.65 19.69 -21.63
CA TRP A 479 -44.36 20.93 -21.29
C TRP A 479 -45.75 20.68 -20.70
N ARG A 480 -46.50 19.69 -21.18
CA ARG A 480 -47.80 19.32 -20.58
C ARG A 480 -47.64 18.84 -19.15
N VAL A 481 -46.65 17.98 -18.90
CA VAL A 481 -46.31 17.53 -17.54
C VAL A 481 -45.96 18.73 -16.66
N ALA A 482 -45.12 19.65 -17.13
CA ALA A 482 -44.75 20.84 -16.36
C ALA A 482 -45.99 21.71 -16.00
N GLY A 483 -46.93 21.86 -16.94
CA GLY A 483 -48.20 22.56 -16.70
C GLY A 483 -49.09 21.84 -15.67
N ALA A 484 -49.22 20.52 -15.76
CA ALA A 484 -49.99 19.70 -14.82
C ALA A 484 -49.39 19.76 -13.40
N LEU A 485 -48.06 19.67 -13.29
CA LEU A 485 -47.34 19.83 -12.02
C LEU A 485 -47.55 21.24 -11.44
N GLY A 486 -47.47 22.29 -12.27
CA GLY A 486 -47.76 23.65 -11.83
C GLY A 486 -49.18 23.83 -11.30
N ALA A 487 -50.17 23.16 -11.91
CA ALA A 487 -51.57 23.21 -11.49
C ALA A 487 -51.82 22.60 -10.10
N VAL A 488 -51.01 21.62 -9.69
CA VAL A 488 -51.04 21.05 -8.33
C VAL A 488 -50.10 21.76 -7.35
N GLY A 489 -49.53 22.91 -7.75
CA GLY A 489 -48.73 23.77 -6.90
C GLY A 489 -47.24 23.45 -6.89
N CYS A 490 -46.72 22.63 -7.81
CA CYS A 490 -45.28 22.38 -7.91
C CYS A 490 -44.53 23.66 -8.31
N VAL A 491 -43.61 24.06 -7.44
CA VAL A 491 -42.70 25.20 -7.64
C VAL A 491 -41.28 24.80 -7.23
N ALA A 492 -40.32 25.71 -7.43
CA ALA A 492 -38.97 25.53 -6.90
C ALA A 492 -38.99 25.24 -5.38
N GLY A 493 -38.30 24.17 -4.97
CA GLY A 493 -38.32 23.67 -3.59
C GLY A 493 -39.34 22.56 -3.31
N THR A 494 -40.26 22.28 -4.24
CA THR A 494 -41.14 21.11 -4.17
C THR A 494 -40.35 19.85 -4.52
N VAL A 495 -40.61 18.72 -3.85
CA VAL A 495 -40.04 17.40 -4.20
C VAL A 495 -41.14 16.56 -4.86
N VAL A 496 -40.91 16.17 -6.11
CA VAL A 496 -41.80 15.31 -6.89
C VAL A 496 -41.19 13.92 -6.98
N ALA A 497 -41.90 12.91 -6.48
CA ALA A 497 -41.52 11.51 -6.64
C ALA A 497 -41.88 11.04 -8.05
N LEU A 498 -40.90 10.54 -8.80
CA LEU A 498 -41.08 9.98 -10.14
C LEU A 498 -40.94 8.45 -10.07
N HIS A 499 -41.98 7.75 -10.50
CA HIS A 499 -41.90 6.30 -10.71
C HIS A 499 -41.08 6.03 -11.98
N ALA A 500 -39.82 5.62 -11.82
CA ALA A 500 -38.81 5.63 -12.87
C ALA A 500 -38.88 4.41 -13.82
N GLU A 501 -40.05 4.16 -14.41
CA GLU A 501 -40.20 3.15 -15.46
C GLU A 501 -39.46 3.55 -16.74
N ALA A 502 -39.12 2.59 -17.60
CA ALA A 502 -38.50 2.85 -18.90
C ALA A 502 -39.57 3.12 -19.98
N THR A 503 -40.24 4.28 -19.92
CA THR A 503 -41.30 4.65 -20.87
C THR A 503 -41.12 6.08 -21.39
N PRO A 504 -41.56 6.42 -22.62
CA PRO A 504 -41.47 7.80 -23.11
C PRO A 504 -42.10 8.84 -22.18
N SER A 505 -43.12 8.44 -21.42
CA SER A 505 -43.86 9.28 -20.49
C SER A 505 -43.07 9.60 -19.22
N THR A 506 -42.23 8.69 -18.72
CA THR A 506 -41.33 8.98 -17.59
C THR A 506 -40.15 9.86 -18.00
N ALA A 507 -39.63 9.73 -19.23
CA ALA A 507 -38.64 10.67 -19.78
C ALA A 507 -39.22 12.09 -19.91
N ALA A 508 -40.45 12.21 -20.45
CA ALA A 508 -41.19 13.47 -20.46
C ALA A 508 -41.45 13.98 -19.03
N GLY A 509 -41.72 13.05 -18.10
CA GLY A 509 -41.92 13.27 -16.67
C GLY A 509 -40.75 14.00 -16.01
N LEU A 510 -39.55 13.43 -16.15
CA LEU A 510 -38.30 14.03 -15.67
C LEU A 510 -38.12 15.45 -16.22
N LEU A 511 -38.27 15.63 -17.53
CA LEU A 511 -38.11 16.92 -18.19
C LEU A 511 -39.15 17.94 -17.70
N GLY A 512 -40.40 17.51 -17.49
CA GLY A 512 -41.47 18.33 -16.94
C GLY A 512 -41.16 18.81 -15.52
N ILE A 513 -40.74 17.91 -14.63
CA ILE A 513 -40.31 18.24 -13.26
C ILE A 513 -39.17 19.27 -13.33
N LEU A 514 -38.15 19.00 -14.14
CA LEU A 514 -37.01 19.90 -14.32
C LEU A 514 -37.43 21.28 -14.84
N ARG A 515 -38.48 21.41 -15.67
CA ARG A 515 -38.99 22.70 -16.16
C ARG A 515 -39.75 23.51 -15.12
N THR A 516 -40.36 22.86 -14.14
CA THR A 516 -41.00 23.56 -12.99
C THR A 516 -39.99 24.14 -11.99
N GLY A 517 -38.75 23.64 -12.01
CA GLY A 517 -37.74 23.95 -11.02
C GLY A 517 -37.85 23.13 -9.72
N ALA A 518 -38.80 22.20 -9.65
CA ALA A 518 -38.92 21.24 -8.55
C ALA A 518 -37.77 20.22 -8.55
N ALA A 519 -37.53 19.60 -7.40
CA ALA A 519 -36.62 18.47 -7.25
C ALA A 519 -37.32 17.16 -7.64
N CYS A 520 -36.57 16.24 -8.24
CA CYS A 520 -37.05 14.93 -8.67
C CYS A 520 -36.49 13.84 -7.75
N LEU A 521 -37.35 13.12 -7.03
CA LEU A 521 -36.98 11.89 -6.33
C LEU A 521 -37.24 10.72 -7.27
N LEU A 522 -36.17 10.09 -7.76
CA LEU A 522 -36.30 8.90 -8.61
C LEU A 522 -36.53 7.67 -7.75
N LEU A 523 -37.66 7.01 -7.98
CA LEU A 523 -38.02 5.77 -7.30
C LEU A 523 -38.00 4.62 -8.29
N ASP A 524 -37.18 3.62 -7.99
CA ASP A 524 -37.08 2.39 -8.77
C ASP A 524 -38.40 1.59 -8.65
N PRO A 525 -39.06 1.24 -9.77
CA PRO A 525 -40.27 0.45 -9.78
C PRO A 525 -40.15 -0.91 -9.05
N GLU A 526 -38.97 -1.53 -9.09
CA GLU A 526 -38.69 -2.82 -8.48
C GLU A 526 -38.48 -2.73 -6.96
N THR A 527 -38.39 -1.51 -6.41
CA THR A 527 -38.26 -1.31 -4.96
C THR A 527 -39.57 -1.70 -4.24
N PRO A 528 -39.50 -2.48 -3.14
CA PRO A 528 -40.69 -2.87 -2.38
C PRO A 528 -41.56 -1.66 -1.99
N PRO A 529 -42.91 -1.76 -2.07
CA PRO A 529 -43.81 -0.61 -1.83
C PRO A 529 -43.56 0.12 -0.50
N GLY A 530 -43.35 -0.62 0.60
CA GLY A 530 -43.07 -0.02 1.91
C GLY A 530 -41.77 0.80 1.94
N ARG A 531 -40.74 0.39 1.18
CA ARG A 531 -39.49 1.14 1.05
C ARG A 531 -39.67 2.38 0.18
N ARG A 532 -40.44 2.29 -0.92
CA ARG A 532 -40.76 3.46 -1.76
C ARG A 532 -41.51 4.54 -0.97
N ALA A 533 -42.49 4.14 -0.15
CA ALA A 533 -43.21 5.06 0.73
C ALA A 533 -42.27 5.74 1.74
N ALA A 534 -41.42 4.96 2.43
CA ALA A 534 -40.45 5.51 3.38
C ALA A 534 -39.46 6.50 2.74
N LEU A 535 -39.00 6.24 1.51
CA LEU A 535 -38.13 7.15 0.76
C LEU A 535 -38.85 8.44 0.38
N ALA A 536 -40.11 8.36 -0.06
CA ALA A 536 -40.93 9.54 -0.38
C ALA A 536 -41.15 10.41 0.86
N ASP A 537 -41.49 9.80 2.00
CA ASP A 537 -41.69 10.50 3.28
C ASP A 537 -40.39 11.19 3.73
N ARG A 538 -39.27 10.47 3.71
CA ARG A 538 -37.96 11.00 4.13
C ARG A 538 -37.46 12.13 3.25
N ALA A 539 -37.75 12.08 1.96
CA ALA A 539 -37.44 13.13 1.00
C ALA A 539 -38.37 14.35 1.11
N GLY A 540 -39.48 14.24 1.84
CA GLY A 540 -40.50 15.28 1.89
C GLY A 540 -41.23 15.46 0.56
N ALA A 541 -41.44 14.38 -0.19
CA ALA A 541 -42.21 14.43 -1.43
C ALA A 541 -43.66 14.84 -1.16
N THR A 542 -44.22 15.69 -2.02
CA THR A 542 -45.63 16.12 -1.91
C THR A 542 -46.47 15.73 -3.13
N VAL A 543 -45.80 15.35 -4.23
CA VAL A 543 -46.43 14.97 -5.49
C VAL A 543 -45.80 13.67 -6.00
N LEU A 544 -46.64 12.79 -6.55
CA LEU A 544 -46.25 11.55 -7.21
C LEU A 544 -46.56 11.67 -8.71
N LEU A 545 -45.56 11.48 -9.57
CA LEU A 545 -45.75 11.33 -11.00
C LEU A 545 -45.67 9.84 -11.37
N ALA A 546 -46.82 9.24 -11.69
CA ALA A 546 -46.97 7.82 -12.02
C ALA A 546 -48.16 7.61 -12.97
N GLY A 547 -48.12 6.57 -13.81
CA GLY A 547 -49.21 6.21 -14.72
C GLY A 547 -50.47 5.68 -14.00
N SER A 548 -51.51 5.36 -14.77
CA SER A 548 -52.89 5.16 -14.29
C SER A 548 -53.14 3.90 -13.41
N ASP A 549 -52.16 3.02 -13.23
CA ASP A 549 -52.24 1.86 -12.32
C ASP A 549 -50.98 1.76 -11.44
N PRO A 550 -50.81 2.67 -10.47
CA PRO A 550 -49.69 2.59 -9.56
C PRO A 550 -50.00 1.49 -8.53
N SER A 551 -49.62 0.25 -8.84
CA SER A 551 -49.75 -0.93 -7.98
C SER A 551 -49.02 -0.84 -6.60
N GLY A 552 -48.60 0.35 -6.18
CA GLY A 552 -47.90 0.63 -4.93
C GLY A 552 -48.81 1.19 -3.83
N GLN A 553 -48.55 0.76 -2.60
CA GLN A 553 -49.03 1.47 -1.41
C GLN A 553 -48.24 2.78 -1.27
N TRP A 554 -48.85 3.90 -1.64
CA TRP A 554 -48.26 5.23 -1.55
C TRP A 554 -48.79 6.01 -0.32
N PRO A 555 -47.99 6.93 0.26
CA PRO A 555 -48.47 7.80 1.32
C PRO A 555 -49.68 8.65 0.86
N ALA A 556 -50.71 8.72 1.70
CA ALA A 556 -51.98 9.39 1.38
C ALA A 556 -51.86 10.91 1.15
N HIS A 557 -50.75 11.53 1.57
CA HIS A 557 -50.50 12.95 1.39
C HIS A 557 -49.92 13.31 0.01
N LEU A 558 -49.52 12.33 -0.80
CA LEU A 558 -48.99 12.57 -2.14
C LEU A 558 -50.13 12.87 -3.12
N THR A 559 -50.06 14.01 -3.79
CA THR A 559 -50.95 14.32 -4.91
C THR A 559 -50.45 13.59 -6.16
N THR A 560 -51.26 12.70 -6.74
CA THR A 560 -50.85 11.92 -7.92
C THR A 560 -51.18 12.67 -9.22
N VAL A 561 -50.20 12.72 -10.12
CA VAL A 561 -50.34 13.28 -11.47
C VAL A 561 -49.96 12.20 -12.48
N ASP A 562 -50.84 11.95 -13.45
CA ASP A 562 -50.59 11.02 -14.55
C ASP A 562 -49.88 11.77 -15.70
N PRO A 563 -48.66 11.37 -16.09
CA PRO A 563 -47.93 12.03 -17.18
C PRO A 563 -48.61 11.90 -18.54
N ASP A 564 -49.42 10.86 -18.77
CA ASP A 564 -50.13 10.63 -20.03
C ASP A 564 -51.46 11.38 -20.11
N ALA A 565 -52.09 11.66 -18.97
CA ALA A 565 -53.35 12.41 -18.89
C ALA A 565 -53.15 13.94 -18.78
N ALA A 566 -51.91 14.43 -18.84
CA ALA A 566 -51.60 15.84 -18.67
C ALA A 566 -52.25 16.71 -19.79
N PRO A 567 -53.06 17.73 -19.43
CA PRO A 567 -53.81 18.52 -20.41
C PRO A 567 -52.90 19.40 -21.27
N ASP A 568 -53.32 19.66 -22.51
CA ASP A 568 -52.64 20.56 -23.43
C ASP A 568 -52.93 22.03 -23.06
N VAL A 569 -52.23 22.52 -22.04
CA VAL A 569 -52.38 23.89 -21.54
C VAL A 569 -51.21 24.74 -22.05
N PRO A 570 -51.46 25.94 -22.61
CA PRO A 570 -50.39 26.88 -22.94
C PRO A 570 -49.70 27.34 -21.65
N VAL A 571 -48.52 26.79 -21.37
CA VAL A 571 -47.71 27.20 -20.21
C VAL A 571 -47.05 28.54 -20.55
N LEU A 572 -47.35 29.58 -19.77
CA LEU A 572 -46.58 30.82 -19.84
C LEU A 572 -45.16 30.52 -19.34
N PRO A 573 -44.11 30.80 -20.13
CA PRO A 573 -42.74 30.63 -19.69
C PRO A 573 -42.39 31.77 -18.72
N SER A 574 -42.96 31.75 -17.51
CA SER A 574 -42.27 32.37 -16.39
C SER A 574 -41.05 31.50 -16.16
N VAL A 575 -39.97 31.84 -16.86
CA VAL A 575 -38.68 31.16 -16.82
C VAL A 575 -38.24 31.12 -15.37
N VAL A 576 -38.57 30.04 -14.67
CA VAL A 576 -37.94 29.75 -13.39
C VAL A 576 -36.51 29.39 -13.78
N ARG A 577 -35.60 30.36 -13.69
CA ARG A 577 -34.16 30.11 -13.54
C ARG A 577 -33.95 29.44 -12.18
N ALA A 578 -34.52 28.25 -11.99
CA ALA A 578 -34.28 27.44 -10.81
C ALA A 578 -32.96 26.71 -11.03
N THR A 579 -31.89 27.38 -10.66
CA THR A 579 -30.60 26.73 -10.36
C THR A 579 -30.72 25.74 -9.18
N ALA A 580 -31.89 25.65 -8.53
CA ALA A 580 -32.15 24.92 -7.29
C ALA A 580 -32.79 23.53 -7.45
N ALA A 581 -33.14 23.08 -8.67
CA ALA A 581 -33.70 21.73 -8.86
C ALA A 581 -32.64 20.67 -8.53
N ALA A 582 -33.01 19.66 -7.74
CA ALA A 582 -32.13 18.57 -7.35
C ALA A 582 -32.70 17.19 -7.73
N VAL A 583 -31.84 16.22 -8.02
CA VAL A 583 -32.23 14.81 -8.17
C VAL A 583 -31.85 14.06 -6.91
N LEU A 584 -32.81 13.37 -6.31
CA LEU A 584 -32.62 12.55 -5.12
C LEU A 584 -32.51 11.08 -5.52
N LEU A 585 -31.41 10.43 -5.12
CA LEU A 585 -31.11 9.03 -5.43
C LEU A 585 -30.97 8.21 -4.13
N ASP A 586 -31.51 6.98 -4.12
CA ASP A 586 -31.29 6.01 -3.03
C ASP A 586 -29.80 5.61 -3.00
N ALA A 587 -29.18 5.61 -1.82
CA ALA A 587 -27.77 5.30 -1.61
C ALA A 587 -27.62 3.93 -0.95
N ALA A 588 -27.46 2.86 -1.73
CA ALA A 588 -27.42 1.47 -1.23
C ALA A 588 -26.58 1.30 0.07
N GLY A 589 -27.22 0.82 1.14
CA GLY A 589 -26.58 0.56 2.43
C GLY A 589 -27.48 -0.20 3.42
N ASP A 590 -26.83 -1.08 4.21
CA ASP A 590 -27.15 -1.84 5.45
C ASP A 590 -28.58 -2.34 5.81
N GLY A 591 -29.58 -2.10 4.98
CA GLY A 591 -30.97 -2.53 5.23
C GLY A 591 -31.86 -1.48 5.89
N SER A 592 -31.33 -0.33 6.33
CA SER A 592 -32.15 0.86 6.63
C SER A 592 -32.37 1.71 5.37
N PRO A 593 -33.50 2.43 5.19
CA PRO A 593 -33.66 3.35 4.06
C PRO A 593 -32.67 4.52 4.24
N PRO A 594 -31.60 4.60 3.44
CA PRO A 594 -30.61 5.66 3.57
C PRO A 594 -31.22 6.99 3.14
N ALA A 595 -30.69 8.08 3.68
CA ALA A 595 -31.09 9.43 3.24
C ALA A 595 -30.73 9.62 1.76
N PRO A 596 -31.68 10.04 0.89
CA PRO A 596 -31.39 10.24 -0.52
C PRO A 596 -30.29 11.28 -0.76
N VAL A 597 -29.41 11.02 -1.72
CA VAL A 597 -28.33 11.96 -2.10
C VAL A 597 -28.90 13.05 -2.99
N VAL A 598 -28.65 14.32 -2.64
CA VAL A 598 -29.20 15.49 -3.32
C VAL A 598 -28.22 16.01 -4.38
N LEU A 599 -28.45 15.69 -5.66
CA LEU A 599 -27.62 16.16 -6.78
C LEU A 599 -28.17 17.47 -7.35
N PRO A 600 -27.41 18.57 -7.38
CA PRO A 600 -27.88 19.78 -8.03
C PRO A 600 -27.96 19.60 -9.55
N ARG A 601 -28.83 20.35 -10.21
CA ARG A 601 -29.01 20.31 -11.68
C ARG A 601 -27.72 20.44 -12.48
N SER A 602 -26.76 21.26 -12.02
CA SER A 602 -25.45 21.41 -12.66
C SER A 602 -24.62 20.13 -12.63
N VAL A 603 -24.73 19.34 -11.55
CA VAL A 603 -24.06 18.03 -11.44
C VAL A 603 -24.68 17.03 -12.40
N LEU A 604 -26.00 17.07 -12.58
CA LEU A 604 -26.67 16.23 -13.57
C LEU A 604 -26.20 16.52 -15.00
N ALA A 605 -26.15 17.80 -15.38
CA ALA A 605 -25.65 18.21 -16.69
C ALA A 605 -24.19 17.77 -16.89
N GLU A 606 -23.36 17.93 -15.86
CA GLU A 606 -21.96 17.51 -15.85
C GLU A 606 -21.82 15.99 -16.04
N LEU A 607 -22.58 15.19 -15.28
CA LEU A 607 -22.61 13.73 -15.38
C LEU A 607 -22.99 13.26 -16.78
N ALA A 608 -24.10 13.79 -17.30
CA ALA A 608 -24.62 13.43 -18.62
C ALA A 608 -23.64 13.81 -19.74
N GLY A 609 -23.07 15.02 -19.67
CA GLY A 609 -22.11 15.52 -20.64
C GLY A 609 -20.79 14.77 -20.63
N ARG A 610 -20.26 14.39 -19.45
CA ARG A 610 -19.08 13.53 -19.33
C ARG A 610 -19.32 12.16 -19.92
N ALA A 611 -20.40 11.50 -19.52
CA ALA A 611 -20.76 10.18 -19.99
C ALA A 611 -20.91 10.16 -21.53
N ALA A 612 -21.52 11.19 -22.13
CA ALA A 612 -21.61 11.35 -23.58
C ALA A 612 -20.26 11.61 -24.27
N THR A 613 -19.40 12.43 -23.65
CA THR A 613 -18.07 12.78 -24.20
C THR A 613 -17.12 11.58 -24.20
N LEU A 614 -17.14 10.82 -23.10
CA LEU A 614 -16.34 9.61 -22.89
C LEU A 614 -16.69 8.50 -23.87
N SER A 615 -17.99 8.31 -24.09
CA SER A 615 -18.55 7.33 -25.03
C SER A 615 -18.51 7.80 -26.49
N GLY A 616 -18.25 9.08 -26.76
CA GLY A 616 -18.26 9.64 -28.11
C GLY A 616 -19.63 9.51 -28.80
N LEU A 617 -20.73 9.64 -28.03
CA LEU A 617 -22.08 9.51 -28.56
C LEU A 617 -22.39 10.57 -29.62
N THR A 618 -23.18 10.14 -30.60
CA THR A 618 -23.70 10.95 -31.68
C THR A 618 -25.21 10.73 -31.83
N PRO A 619 -25.92 11.62 -32.54
CA PRO A 619 -27.33 11.40 -32.86
C PRO A 619 -27.64 10.15 -33.69
N ALA A 620 -26.63 9.47 -34.22
CA ALA A 620 -26.79 8.23 -34.97
C ALA A 620 -26.66 6.97 -34.09
N ASP A 621 -26.37 7.15 -32.81
CA ASP A 621 -26.25 6.07 -31.84
C ASP A 621 -27.59 5.80 -31.15
N VAL A 622 -27.74 4.58 -30.63
CA VAL A 622 -28.90 4.14 -29.87
C VAL A 622 -28.45 3.66 -28.49
N VAL A 623 -29.03 4.26 -27.46
CA VAL A 623 -28.82 3.93 -26.04
C VAL A 623 -29.92 2.99 -25.57
N ALA A 624 -29.54 1.83 -25.05
CA ALA A 624 -30.50 0.91 -24.46
C ALA A 624 -31.00 1.44 -23.10
N TRP A 625 -32.33 1.56 -22.95
CA TRP A 625 -32.99 2.00 -21.72
C TRP A 625 -33.47 0.79 -20.92
N ARG A 626 -32.75 0.44 -19.86
CA ARG A 626 -32.92 -0.81 -19.09
C ARG A 626 -32.73 -0.63 -17.58
N ALA A 627 -32.10 0.46 -17.16
CA ALA A 627 -31.46 0.70 -15.87
C ALA A 627 -31.86 -0.13 -14.64
N ALA A 628 -30.82 -0.66 -13.99
CA ALA A 628 -30.87 -1.39 -12.73
C ALA A 628 -30.89 -0.45 -11.49
N GLY A 629 -31.83 0.48 -11.46
CA GLY A 629 -32.03 1.43 -10.35
C GLY A 629 -31.80 2.91 -10.70
N PRO A 630 -32.02 3.84 -9.76
CA PRO A 630 -32.24 5.27 -10.06
C PRO A 630 -31.03 5.99 -10.66
N ALA A 631 -29.81 5.68 -10.21
CA ALA A 631 -28.60 6.35 -10.69
C ALA A 631 -28.23 5.94 -12.12
N ALA A 632 -28.31 4.63 -12.43
CA ALA A 632 -28.11 4.11 -13.78
C ALA A 632 -29.18 4.66 -14.74
N TRP A 633 -30.44 4.73 -14.28
CA TRP A 633 -31.56 5.27 -15.05
C TRP A 633 -31.30 6.71 -15.45
N LEU A 634 -30.82 7.52 -14.51
CA LEU A 634 -30.52 8.91 -14.75
C LEU A 634 -29.37 9.08 -15.76
N LEU A 635 -28.32 8.26 -15.66
CA LEU A 635 -27.20 8.28 -16.61
C LEU A 635 -27.66 7.88 -18.03
N GLU A 636 -28.41 6.79 -18.18
CA GLU A 636 -28.97 6.32 -19.45
C GLU A 636 -29.76 7.42 -20.17
N VAL A 637 -30.77 7.94 -19.48
CA VAL A 637 -31.70 8.92 -20.03
C VAL A 637 -30.96 10.21 -20.35
N CYS A 638 -30.18 10.75 -19.41
CA CYS A 638 -29.56 12.05 -19.61
C CYS A 638 -28.40 12.01 -20.62
N SER A 639 -27.64 10.92 -20.71
CA SER A 639 -26.59 10.77 -21.75
C SER A 639 -27.18 10.67 -23.15
N ALA A 640 -28.26 9.89 -23.34
CA ALA A 640 -28.95 9.81 -24.62
C ALA A 640 -29.50 11.17 -25.03
N LEU A 641 -30.28 11.80 -24.14
CA LEU A 641 -30.94 13.06 -24.44
C LEU A 641 -29.96 14.22 -24.67
N SER A 642 -28.86 14.29 -23.91
CA SER A 642 -27.84 15.33 -24.05
C SER A 642 -26.99 15.19 -25.32
N SER A 643 -26.79 13.97 -25.82
CA SER A 643 -26.02 13.71 -27.05
C SER A 643 -26.88 13.76 -28.32
N GLY A 644 -28.20 13.66 -28.17
CA GLY A 644 -29.16 13.54 -29.27
C GLY A 644 -29.31 12.11 -29.80
N ALA A 645 -28.74 11.11 -29.13
CA ALA A 645 -28.90 9.70 -29.45
C ALA A 645 -30.36 9.23 -29.20
N VAL A 646 -30.74 8.13 -29.84
CA VAL A 646 -32.08 7.53 -29.66
C VAL A 646 -32.09 6.69 -28.39
N LEU A 647 -33.04 6.93 -27.49
CA LEU A 647 -33.25 6.13 -26.30
C LEU A 647 -34.23 4.98 -26.61
N GLN A 648 -33.82 3.73 -26.52
CA GLN A 648 -34.64 2.58 -26.94
C GLN A 648 -35.06 1.70 -25.76
N THR A 649 -36.36 1.47 -25.58
CA THR A 649 -36.90 0.57 -24.55
C THR A 649 -37.04 -0.86 -25.07
N GLY A 650 -36.86 -1.87 -24.22
CA GLY A 650 -37.24 -3.26 -24.51
C GLY A 650 -36.10 -4.24 -24.86
N THR A 651 -36.41 -5.54 -24.90
CA THR A 651 -35.46 -6.67 -24.78
C THR A 651 -34.74 -7.12 -26.06
N ALA A 652 -35.11 -6.60 -27.24
CA ALA A 652 -34.64 -7.16 -28.52
C ALA A 652 -33.17 -6.85 -28.83
N ARG A 653 -32.72 -5.61 -28.59
CA ARG A 653 -31.31 -5.20 -28.76
C ARG A 653 -30.45 -5.49 -27.53
N THR A 654 -31.07 -5.55 -26.35
CA THR A 654 -30.46 -6.06 -25.11
C THR A 654 -29.96 -7.49 -25.29
N ARG A 655 -30.73 -8.36 -25.98
CA ARG A 655 -30.28 -9.72 -26.35
C ARG A 655 -29.07 -9.71 -27.29
N THR A 656 -29.00 -8.78 -28.24
CA THR A 656 -27.82 -8.62 -29.10
C THR A 656 -26.60 -8.19 -28.30
N MET A 657 -26.75 -7.28 -27.33
CA MET A 657 -25.68 -6.88 -26.40
C MET A 657 -25.23 -8.03 -25.48
N VAL A 658 -26.15 -8.86 -24.98
CA VAL A 658 -25.85 -10.10 -24.21
C VAL A 658 -25.03 -11.09 -25.03
N ALA A 659 -25.37 -11.25 -26.31
CA ALA A 659 -24.58 -12.09 -27.21
C ALA A 659 -23.16 -11.54 -27.45
N PHE A 660 -22.99 -10.20 -27.50
CA PHE A 660 -21.68 -9.56 -27.64
C PHE A 660 -20.82 -9.61 -26.36
N ALA A 661 -21.44 -9.68 -25.18
CA ALA A 661 -20.74 -9.82 -23.89
C ALA A 661 -20.28 -11.28 -23.61
N GLY A 662 -20.36 -12.17 -24.60
CA GLY A 662 -19.85 -13.54 -24.48
C GLY A 662 -20.66 -14.44 -23.54
N GLY A 663 -21.93 -14.10 -23.28
CA GLY A 663 -22.76 -14.84 -22.32
C GLY A 663 -22.58 -14.39 -20.87
N ALA A 664 -21.81 -13.34 -20.60
CA ALA A 664 -21.90 -12.63 -19.32
C ALA A 664 -23.35 -12.15 -19.16
N ASP A 665 -23.94 -12.40 -17.99
CA ASP A 665 -25.31 -11.99 -17.72
C ASP A 665 -25.34 -10.46 -17.67
N VAL A 666 -25.72 -9.83 -18.78
CA VAL A 666 -25.72 -8.37 -18.89
C VAL A 666 -26.67 -7.78 -17.85
N ALA A 667 -27.65 -8.54 -17.31
CA ALA A 667 -28.48 -8.11 -16.18
C ALA A 667 -27.65 -7.63 -14.98
N GLU A 668 -26.45 -8.16 -14.80
CA GLU A 668 -25.56 -7.89 -13.67
C GLU A 668 -24.85 -6.53 -13.72
N LEU A 669 -24.95 -5.85 -14.87
CA LEU A 669 -24.18 -4.65 -15.14
C LEU A 669 -25.07 -3.41 -14.94
N GLY A 670 -24.66 -2.50 -14.05
CA GLY A 670 -25.14 -1.10 -13.96
C GLY A 670 -24.71 -0.30 -15.20
N PHE A 671 -25.10 -0.80 -16.37
CA PHE A 671 -24.48 -0.59 -17.66
C PHE A 671 -25.46 0.04 -18.59
N TRP A 672 -25.01 1.09 -19.27
CA TRP A 672 -25.62 1.48 -20.52
C TRP A 672 -24.63 1.36 -21.66
N ALA A 673 -25.13 0.84 -22.76
CA ALA A 673 -24.39 0.69 -23.99
C ALA A 673 -25.04 1.48 -25.11
N ALA A 674 -24.17 1.96 -25.98
CA ALA A 674 -24.52 2.62 -27.20
C ALA A 674 -24.19 1.73 -28.39
N THR A 675 -25.11 1.65 -29.34
CA THR A 675 -24.89 0.95 -30.61
C THR A 675 -25.06 1.88 -31.80
N HIS A 676 -24.27 1.68 -32.83
CA HIS A 676 -24.52 2.24 -34.16
C HIS A 676 -24.82 1.09 -35.12
N GLY A 677 -26.08 0.99 -35.57
CA GLY A 677 -26.55 -0.20 -36.28
C GLY A 677 -26.50 -1.44 -35.38
N SER A 678 -25.70 -2.45 -35.77
CA SER A 678 -25.48 -3.67 -34.98
C SER A 678 -24.16 -3.68 -34.19
N ARG A 679 -23.36 -2.60 -34.25
CA ARG A 679 -22.04 -2.53 -33.60
C ARG A 679 -22.12 -1.82 -32.26
N LEU A 680 -21.56 -2.42 -31.21
CA LEU A 680 -21.32 -1.77 -29.92
C LEU A 680 -20.27 -0.66 -30.10
N ARG A 681 -20.61 0.56 -29.70
CA ARG A 681 -19.76 1.76 -29.83
C ARG A 681 -19.14 2.16 -28.51
N ALA A 682 -19.93 2.11 -27.46
CA ALA A 682 -19.50 2.46 -26.12
C ALA A 682 -20.31 1.68 -25.09
N ALA A 683 -19.71 1.53 -23.93
CA ALA A 683 -20.23 0.86 -22.77
C ALA A 683 -19.76 1.66 -21.56
N VAL A 684 -20.67 1.97 -20.64
CA VAL A 684 -20.33 2.65 -19.39
C VAL A 684 -20.94 1.85 -18.26
N VAL A 685 -20.10 1.35 -17.36
CA VAL A 685 -20.52 0.73 -16.09
C VAL A 685 -20.45 1.80 -15.00
N ALA A 686 -21.55 1.99 -14.28
CA ALA A 686 -21.60 2.79 -13.06
C ALA A 686 -21.71 1.84 -11.85
N GLY A 687 -20.71 1.84 -10.97
CA GLY A 687 -20.65 0.92 -9.83
C GLY A 687 -19.22 0.49 -9.50
N ARG A 688 -19.07 -0.31 -8.43
CA ARG A 688 -17.76 -0.81 -7.96
C ARG A 688 -17.33 -2.13 -8.60
N ASP A 689 -18.27 -2.98 -9.01
CA ASP A 689 -17.95 -4.31 -9.51
C ASP A 689 -17.51 -4.23 -10.99
N GLN A 690 -16.21 -4.39 -11.22
CA GLN A 690 -15.62 -4.32 -12.55
C GLN A 690 -15.93 -5.60 -13.31
N VAL A 691 -16.69 -5.49 -14.40
CA VAL A 691 -16.93 -6.65 -15.26
C VAL A 691 -15.82 -6.81 -16.28
N ARG A 692 -15.22 -7.99 -16.28
CA ARG A 692 -14.26 -8.44 -17.29
C ARG A 692 -14.99 -8.65 -18.61
N LEU A 693 -15.04 -7.59 -19.41
CA LEU A 693 -15.46 -7.69 -20.80
C LEU A 693 -14.24 -8.03 -21.68
N PRO A 694 -14.40 -8.86 -22.73
CA PRO A 694 -13.29 -9.27 -23.60
C PRO A 694 -12.76 -8.13 -24.51
N PHE A 695 -13.19 -6.89 -24.26
CA PHE A 695 -12.81 -5.69 -25.00
C PHE A 695 -12.66 -4.50 -24.04
N PRO A 696 -11.87 -3.46 -24.39
CA PRO A 696 -11.70 -2.29 -23.55
C PRO A 696 -13.02 -1.54 -23.34
N VAL A 697 -13.36 -1.25 -22.09
CA VAL A 697 -14.56 -0.48 -21.71
C VAL A 697 -14.15 0.67 -20.78
N GLN A 698 -14.76 1.84 -20.98
CA GLN A 698 -14.60 2.97 -20.07
C GLN A 698 -15.60 2.82 -18.92
N CYS A 699 -15.13 2.87 -17.68
CA CYS A 699 -15.96 2.68 -16.50
C CYS A 699 -16.02 3.98 -15.69
N LEU A 700 -17.24 4.45 -15.40
CA LEU A 700 -17.48 5.57 -14.50
C LEU A 700 -17.56 5.03 -13.06
N ALA A 701 -16.46 5.17 -12.33
CA ALA A 701 -16.32 4.68 -10.97
C ALA A 701 -16.46 5.80 -9.93
N GLY A 702 -16.80 5.39 -8.71
CA GLY A 702 -16.88 6.26 -7.54
C GLY A 702 -18.30 6.43 -6.99
N PRO A 703 -18.44 7.12 -5.85
CA PRO A 703 -19.72 7.31 -5.19
C PRO A 703 -20.60 8.32 -5.93
N VAL A 704 -21.92 8.14 -5.83
CA VAL A 704 -22.91 9.06 -6.41
C VAL A 704 -22.80 10.45 -5.78
N GLU A 705 -22.39 10.54 -4.52
CA GLU A 705 -22.10 11.76 -3.78
C GLU A 705 -21.04 12.65 -4.44
N ALA A 706 -20.17 12.07 -5.25
CA ALA A 706 -19.14 12.77 -6.00
C ALA A 706 -19.38 12.80 -7.51
N GLY A 707 -20.52 12.29 -7.97
CA GLY A 707 -20.89 12.26 -9.38
C GLY A 707 -19.91 11.42 -10.23
N TYR A 708 -19.59 10.21 -9.78
CA TYR A 708 -18.77 9.24 -10.50
C TYR A 708 -17.52 9.86 -11.17
N PRO A 709 -16.63 10.52 -10.39
CA PRO A 709 -15.61 11.39 -10.95
C PRO A 709 -14.42 10.62 -11.54
N VAL A 710 -14.41 9.29 -11.48
CA VAL A 710 -13.27 8.46 -11.85
C VAL A 710 -13.58 7.70 -13.14
N ASN A 711 -12.67 7.76 -14.11
CA ASN A 711 -12.69 6.91 -15.29
C ASN A 711 -11.57 5.87 -15.18
N CYS A 712 -11.94 4.60 -15.32
CA CYS A 712 -10.98 3.51 -15.40
C CYS A 712 -11.19 2.71 -16.69
N THR A 713 -10.10 2.25 -17.28
CA THR A 713 -10.11 1.36 -18.46
C THR A 713 -9.71 -0.04 -18.04
N THR A 714 -10.60 -1.01 -18.21
CA THR A 714 -10.25 -2.42 -17.94
C THR A 714 -9.24 -2.94 -18.97
N PRO A 715 -8.23 -3.74 -18.57
CA PRO A 715 -7.94 -4.25 -17.22
C PRO A 715 -6.95 -3.39 -16.41
N THR A 716 -6.42 -2.31 -16.98
CA THR A 716 -5.41 -1.47 -16.36
C THR A 716 -6.06 -0.58 -15.31
N ARG A 717 -5.97 -0.97 -14.03
CA ARG A 717 -6.56 -0.27 -12.86
C ARG A 717 -6.09 1.18 -12.64
N THR A 718 -5.33 1.75 -13.57
CA THR A 718 -5.01 3.16 -13.64
C THR A 718 -6.30 3.94 -13.92
N ALA A 719 -6.70 4.77 -12.96
CA ALA A 719 -7.90 5.57 -13.06
C ALA A 719 -7.53 7.05 -13.15
N LYS A 720 -8.23 7.78 -14.01
CA LYS A 720 -8.07 9.23 -14.15
C LYS A 720 -9.30 9.92 -13.60
N THR A 721 -9.11 11.01 -12.86
CA THR A 721 -10.27 11.86 -12.56
C THR A 721 -10.76 12.51 -13.86
N LEU A 722 -12.07 12.67 -13.95
CA LEU A 722 -12.74 13.18 -15.14
C LEU A 722 -12.93 14.67 -15.08
N GLY A 723 -12.32 15.39 -16.03
CA GLY A 723 -12.63 16.79 -16.33
C GLY A 723 -12.71 17.63 -15.05
N SER A 724 -13.91 18.05 -14.66
CA SER A 724 -14.15 18.89 -13.49
C SER A 724 -14.17 18.17 -12.11
N GLY A 725 -13.69 16.92 -12.04
CA GLY A 725 -13.48 16.17 -10.80
C GLY A 725 -12.01 16.20 -10.37
N GLY A 726 -11.77 16.48 -9.10
CA GLY A 726 -10.45 16.42 -8.46
C GLY A 726 -10.41 15.37 -7.36
N ALA A 727 -9.21 15.03 -6.92
CA ALA A 727 -9.01 14.07 -5.85
C ALA A 727 -7.72 14.33 -5.08
N TYR A 728 -7.69 13.91 -3.82
CA TYR A 728 -6.47 13.77 -3.04
C TYR A 728 -6.69 12.73 -1.95
N LEU A 729 -5.63 12.37 -1.24
CA LEU A 729 -5.68 11.34 -0.20
C LEU A 729 -5.32 11.94 1.15
N VAL A 730 -6.00 11.50 2.19
CA VAL A 730 -5.69 11.92 3.56
C VAL A 730 -5.43 10.74 4.49
N ASP A 731 -4.61 10.96 5.51
CA ASP A 731 -4.49 10.02 6.63
C ASP A 731 -5.70 10.11 7.58
N ASP A 732 -5.63 9.35 8.66
CA ASP A 732 -6.68 9.29 9.68
C ASP A 732 -6.86 10.60 10.44
N LEU A 733 -5.83 11.45 10.43
CA LEU A 733 -5.84 12.79 11.03
C LEU A 733 -6.30 13.87 10.03
N GLY A 734 -6.63 13.49 8.79
CA GLY A 734 -7.08 14.41 7.75
C GLY A 734 -5.94 15.18 7.06
N ARG A 735 -4.69 14.76 7.22
CA ARG A 735 -3.52 15.38 6.60
C ARG A 735 -3.29 14.78 5.21
N LEU A 736 -2.89 15.60 4.24
CA LEU A 736 -2.63 15.18 2.87
C LEU A 736 -1.51 14.12 2.83
N MET A 737 -1.77 13.00 2.17
CA MET A 737 -0.78 11.94 1.95
C MET A 737 0.15 12.30 0.78
N PRO A 738 1.47 11.98 0.86
CA PRO A 738 2.36 12.11 -0.29
C PRO A 738 1.96 11.16 -1.42
N ALA A 739 2.28 11.54 -2.67
CA ALA A 739 2.12 10.64 -3.81
C ALA A 739 2.89 9.31 -3.58
N GLY A 740 2.35 8.21 -4.09
CA GLY A 740 2.83 6.84 -3.89
C GLY A 740 2.33 6.17 -2.61
N HIS A 741 1.59 6.88 -1.74
CA HIS A 741 1.07 6.34 -0.48
C HIS A 741 -0.42 6.10 -0.54
N SER A 742 -0.86 5.09 0.20
CA SER A 742 -2.25 4.77 0.37
C SER A 742 -2.87 5.68 1.42
N GLY A 743 -4.03 6.26 1.13
CA GLY A 743 -4.78 7.10 2.06
C GLY A 743 -6.26 7.07 1.75
N ARG A 744 -7.06 7.67 2.64
CA ARG A 744 -8.51 7.77 2.44
C ARG A 744 -8.81 8.77 1.32
N LEU A 745 -9.66 8.36 0.38
CA LEU A 745 -9.98 9.12 -0.82
C LEU A 745 -10.89 10.32 -0.52
N CYS A 746 -10.40 11.50 -0.88
CA CYS A 746 -11.12 12.76 -0.89
C CYS A 746 -11.43 13.15 -2.34
N LEU A 747 -12.69 13.44 -2.64
CA LEU A 747 -13.15 13.81 -3.98
C LEU A 747 -13.62 15.28 -3.99
N THR A 748 -13.23 16.03 -5.01
CA THR A 748 -13.54 17.46 -5.16
C THR A 748 -14.10 17.77 -6.54
N GLY A 749 -14.55 19.02 -6.72
CA GLY A 749 -14.91 19.56 -8.02
C GLY A 749 -16.41 19.83 -8.20
N ALA A 750 -16.81 20.06 -9.45
CA ALA A 750 -18.17 20.52 -9.78
C ALA A 750 -19.22 19.39 -9.68
N GLY A 751 -18.78 18.13 -9.64
CA GLY A 751 -19.62 16.93 -9.55
C GLY A 751 -20.17 16.60 -8.16
N LEU A 752 -19.80 17.36 -7.12
CA LEU A 752 -20.21 17.05 -5.74
C LEU A 752 -21.70 17.32 -5.48
N ALA A 753 -22.37 16.35 -4.85
CA ALA A 753 -23.72 16.49 -4.34
C ALA A 753 -23.82 17.61 -3.28
N ILE A 754 -25.03 18.09 -3.03
CA ILE A 754 -25.31 19.02 -1.94
C ILE A 754 -25.11 18.32 -0.59
N GLY A 755 -25.58 17.07 -0.47
CA GLY A 755 -25.54 16.30 0.77
C GLY A 755 -26.62 15.23 0.78
N TYR A 756 -26.99 14.80 1.98
CA TYR A 756 -28.05 13.82 2.21
C TYR A 756 -29.34 14.50 2.67
N ALA A 757 -30.46 14.19 2.01
CA ALA A 757 -31.76 14.78 2.31
C ALA A 757 -32.22 14.44 3.73
N GLY A 758 -32.54 15.47 4.52
CA GLY A 758 -32.97 15.31 5.90
C GLY A 758 -31.88 14.84 6.89
N ASP A 759 -30.61 14.83 6.48
CA ASP A 759 -29.50 14.34 7.32
C ASP A 759 -28.30 15.33 7.31
N PRO A 760 -28.42 16.45 8.06
CA PRO A 760 -27.36 17.46 8.12
C PRO A 760 -26.11 16.97 8.85
N VAL A 761 -26.24 16.02 9.78
CA VAL A 761 -25.13 15.47 10.56
C VAL A 761 -24.22 14.65 9.64
N ARG A 762 -24.79 13.69 8.89
CA ARG A 762 -24.03 12.90 7.91
C ARG A 762 -23.49 13.78 6.79
N THR A 763 -24.25 14.81 6.38
CA THR A 763 -23.78 15.78 5.37
C THR A 763 -22.53 16.53 5.85
N ALA A 764 -22.53 17.04 7.09
CA ALA A 764 -21.38 17.74 7.64
C ALA A 764 -20.15 16.82 7.85
N ASP A 765 -20.38 15.55 8.19
CA ASP A 765 -19.30 14.58 8.35
C ASP A 765 -18.63 14.23 7.01
N ARG A 766 -19.43 14.01 5.96
CA ARG A 766 -18.96 13.58 4.63
C ARG A 766 -18.57 14.71 3.70
N PHE A 767 -19.21 15.88 3.77
CA PHE A 767 -18.95 17.03 2.90
C PHE A 767 -18.29 18.15 3.71
N ARG A 768 -16.96 18.18 3.69
CA ARG A 768 -16.15 19.11 4.48
C ARG A 768 -15.66 20.30 3.65
N PRO A 769 -15.22 21.40 4.27
CA PRO A 769 -14.51 22.46 3.55
C PRO A 769 -13.24 21.90 2.89
N ASP A 770 -13.01 22.26 1.63
CA ASP A 770 -11.81 21.83 0.89
C ASP A 770 -10.66 22.81 1.10
N PRO A 771 -9.58 22.45 1.83
CA PRO A 771 -8.43 23.32 2.05
C PRO A 771 -7.64 23.59 0.78
N PHE A 772 -7.81 22.78 -0.27
CA PHE A 772 -7.09 22.92 -1.53
C PHE A 772 -7.96 23.53 -2.63
N GLY A 773 -9.21 23.90 -2.37
CA GLY A 773 -10.14 24.34 -3.40
C GLY A 773 -9.80 25.71 -4.00
N ASP A 774 -10.00 25.86 -5.31
CA ASP A 774 -9.67 27.10 -6.05
C ASP A 774 -10.66 28.26 -5.83
N ARG A 775 -11.70 28.06 -4.99
CA ARG A 775 -12.76 29.04 -4.74
C ARG A 775 -13.21 29.03 -3.29
N ARG A 776 -13.63 30.20 -2.79
CA ARG A 776 -14.22 30.33 -1.46
C ARG A 776 -15.48 29.46 -1.35
N GLY A 777 -15.55 28.65 -0.29
CA GLY A 777 -16.64 27.70 -0.08
C GLY A 777 -16.56 26.42 -0.92
N ALA A 778 -15.38 26.10 -1.48
CA ALA A 778 -15.11 24.78 -2.03
C ALA A 778 -15.32 23.69 -0.96
N ARG A 779 -15.82 22.54 -1.40
CA ARG A 779 -16.13 21.39 -0.55
C ARG A 779 -15.41 20.15 -1.08
N VAL A 780 -15.16 19.22 -0.18
CA VAL A 780 -14.60 17.90 -0.45
C VAL A 780 -15.54 16.84 0.10
N PHE A 781 -15.76 15.77 -0.68
CA PHE A 781 -16.43 14.57 -0.21
C PHE A 781 -15.40 13.58 0.35
N LEU A 782 -15.58 13.18 1.60
CA LEU A 782 -14.74 12.22 2.31
C LEU A 782 -15.31 10.81 2.15
N GLY A 783 -14.73 10.03 1.23
CA GLY A 783 -15.09 8.65 0.99
C GLY A 783 -14.52 7.70 2.04
N ASP A 784 -15.01 6.46 2.06
CA ASP A 784 -14.45 5.37 2.89
C ASP A 784 -13.37 4.56 2.17
N GLU A 785 -13.14 4.86 0.90
CA GLU A 785 -12.20 4.14 0.06
C GLU A 785 -10.77 4.51 0.43
N VAL A 786 -9.89 3.52 0.42
CA VAL A 786 -8.45 3.75 0.42
C VAL A 786 -8.00 3.69 -1.03
N ALA A 787 -7.23 4.67 -1.46
CA ALA A 787 -6.64 4.74 -2.78
C ALA A 787 -5.18 5.18 -2.68
N ARG A 788 -4.46 5.16 -3.80
CA ARG A 788 -3.11 5.70 -3.93
C ARG A 788 -3.08 6.70 -5.09
N VAL A 789 -2.34 7.79 -4.97
CA VAL A 789 -2.04 8.68 -6.09
C VAL A 789 -0.66 8.29 -6.60
N SER A 790 -0.50 7.98 -7.89
CA SER A 790 0.79 7.64 -8.46
C SER A 790 1.74 8.85 -8.45
N PRO A 791 3.06 8.68 -8.55
CA PRO A 791 3.99 9.79 -8.72
C PRO A 791 3.69 10.69 -9.93
N GLU A 792 3.03 10.16 -10.95
CA GLU A 792 2.58 10.85 -12.17
C GLU A 792 1.26 11.61 -11.98
N GLY A 793 0.61 11.49 -10.82
CA GLY A 793 -0.65 12.16 -10.50
C GLY A 793 -1.90 11.43 -10.98
N ASP A 794 -1.80 10.15 -11.34
CA ASP A 794 -2.96 9.31 -11.64
C ASP A 794 -3.53 8.69 -10.36
N LEU A 795 -4.84 8.43 -10.32
CA LEU A 795 -5.50 7.79 -9.18
C LEU A 795 -5.47 6.26 -9.36
N GLU A 796 -4.90 5.56 -8.40
CA GLU A 796 -4.87 4.12 -8.34
C GLU A 796 -5.85 3.63 -7.27
N LEU A 797 -6.95 3.04 -7.74
CA LEU A 797 -7.91 2.38 -6.86
C LEU A 797 -7.42 0.94 -6.61
N PRO A 798 -7.30 0.48 -5.35
CA PRO A 798 -7.04 -0.92 -5.07
C PRO A 798 -8.18 -1.79 -5.61
N ALA A 799 -7.90 -3.07 -5.85
CA ALA A 799 -8.97 -4.02 -6.15
C ALA A 799 -9.98 -4.01 -4.99
N SER A 800 -11.28 -4.03 -5.28
CA SER A 800 -12.23 -4.30 -4.21
C SER A 800 -11.96 -5.71 -3.65
N PRO A 801 -12.28 -5.99 -2.38
CA PRO A 801 -12.13 -7.35 -1.84
C PRO A 801 -12.91 -8.39 -2.66
N ALA A 802 -14.04 -8.00 -3.26
CA ALA A 802 -14.77 -8.84 -4.21
C ALA A 802 -13.96 -9.13 -5.48
N ASP A 803 -13.35 -8.10 -6.10
CA ASP A 803 -12.51 -8.30 -7.29
C ASP A 803 -11.26 -9.15 -7.01
N ALA A 804 -10.66 -8.98 -5.83
CA ALA A 804 -9.52 -9.78 -5.40
C ALA A 804 -9.91 -11.26 -5.27
N VAL A 805 -11.09 -11.53 -4.70
CA VAL A 805 -11.66 -12.88 -4.61
C VAL A 805 -12.00 -13.44 -6.01
N THR A 806 -12.71 -12.67 -6.83
CA THR A 806 -13.12 -13.10 -8.19
C THR A 806 -11.94 -13.28 -9.15
N ALA A 807 -10.77 -12.71 -8.85
CA ALA A 807 -9.56 -12.92 -9.63
C ALA A 807 -8.92 -14.30 -9.42
N GLU A 808 -9.32 -15.04 -8.39
CA GLU A 808 -8.83 -16.39 -8.12
C GLU A 808 -9.39 -17.39 -9.14
N PRO A 809 -8.56 -18.32 -9.65
CA PRO A 809 -8.92 -19.21 -10.76
C PRO A 809 -10.11 -20.13 -10.45
N ASP A 810 -10.32 -20.46 -9.18
CA ASP A 810 -11.37 -21.38 -8.72
C ASP A 810 -12.71 -20.68 -8.47
N VAL A 811 -12.76 -19.34 -8.56
CA VAL A 811 -13.94 -18.52 -8.29
C VAL A 811 -14.60 -18.12 -9.61
N ALA A 812 -15.88 -18.46 -9.77
CA ALA A 812 -16.69 -17.99 -10.90
C ALA A 812 -17.27 -16.59 -10.66
N ASP A 813 -17.70 -16.31 -9.43
CA ASP A 813 -18.35 -15.05 -9.07
C ASP A 813 -18.21 -14.81 -7.55
N ALA A 814 -18.19 -13.55 -7.11
CA ALA A 814 -18.17 -13.21 -5.70
C ALA A 814 -18.72 -11.82 -5.39
N ALA A 815 -19.30 -11.67 -4.19
CA ALA A 815 -19.72 -10.40 -3.63
C ALA A 815 -19.29 -10.28 -2.16
N VAL A 816 -19.15 -9.06 -1.66
CA VAL A 816 -18.74 -8.80 -0.27
C VAL A 816 -19.81 -7.99 0.45
N THR A 817 -20.17 -8.43 1.65
CA THR A 817 -21.09 -7.73 2.54
C THR A 817 -20.44 -7.51 3.91
N THR A 818 -21.00 -6.60 4.71
CA THR A 818 -20.55 -6.36 6.09
C THR A 818 -21.61 -6.87 7.06
N VAL A 819 -21.22 -7.76 7.96
CA VAL A 819 -22.07 -8.30 9.04
C VAL A 819 -21.33 -8.12 10.36
N ASP A 820 -21.99 -7.49 11.35
CA ASP A 820 -21.41 -7.18 12.66
C ASP A 820 -20.05 -6.45 12.60
N GLY A 821 -19.90 -5.55 11.63
CA GLY A 821 -18.65 -4.80 11.40
C GLY A 821 -17.53 -5.59 10.73
N ARG A 822 -17.71 -6.88 10.43
CA ARG A 822 -16.78 -7.73 9.68
C ARG A 822 -17.18 -7.82 8.21
N ARG A 823 -16.22 -7.72 7.29
CA ARG A 823 -16.45 -7.96 5.86
C ARG A 823 -16.42 -9.45 5.56
N VAL A 824 -17.45 -9.97 4.90
CA VAL A 824 -17.56 -11.39 4.52
C VAL A 824 -17.76 -11.48 3.02
N ALA A 825 -16.95 -12.32 2.36
CA ALA A 825 -17.11 -12.62 0.94
C ALA A 825 -18.05 -13.81 0.75
N VAL A 826 -19.05 -13.68 -0.11
CA VAL A 826 -19.88 -14.78 -0.60
C VAL A 826 -19.38 -15.16 -1.98
N VAL A 827 -19.07 -16.44 -2.18
CA VAL A 827 -18.27 -16.93 -3.32
C VAL A 827 -18.99 -18.05 -4.03
N VAL A 828 -19.00 -17.98 -5.36
CA VAL A 828 -19.54 -19.01 -6.26
C VAL A 828 -18.36 -19.76 -6.90
N PRO A 829 -18.24 -21.09 -6.71
CA PRO A 829 -17.19 -21.89 -7.33
C PRO A 829 -17.30 -21.91 -8.86
N ALA A 830 -16.16 -21.96 -9.54
CA ALA A 830 -16.10 -22.30 -10.95
C ALA A 830 -16.62 -23.74 -11.21
N PRO A 831 -17.17 -24.04 -12.40
CA PRO A 831 -17.66 -25.38 -12.71
C PRO A 831 -16.59 -26.46 -12.48
N GLY A 832 -16.86 -27.38 -11.53
CA GLY A 832 -15.93 -28.45 -11.14
C GLY A 832 -14.82 -28.04 -10.16
N ALA A 833 -14.77 -26.78 -9.75
CA ALA A 833 -13.83 -26.28 -8.73
C ALA A 833 -14.43 -26.42 -7.33
N THR A 834 -13.54 -26.58 -6.33
CA THR A 834 -13.89 -26.55 -4.91
C THR A 834 -13.22 -25.34 -4.29
N ILE A 835 -13.99 -24.45 -3.66
CA ILE A 835 -13.45 -23.27 -3.00
C ILE A 835 -12.91 -23.66 -1.64
N ALA A 836 -11.63 -23.36 -1.40
CA ALA A 836 -10.95 -23.39 -0.11
C ALA A 836 -11.06 -22.00 0.56
N PRO A 837 -12.03 -21.78 1.49
CA PRO A 837 -12.38 -20.43 1.95
C PRO A 837 -11.23 -19.69 2.65
N ALA A 838 -10.37 -20.38 3.38
CA ALA A 838 -9.28 -19.72 4.09
C ALA A 838 -8.05 -19.44 3.24
N LEU A 839 -7.75 -20.29 2.26
CA LEU A 839 -6.73 -19.98 1.26
C LEU A 839 -7.11 -18.71 0.49
N LEU A 840 -8.39 -18.60 0.15
CA LEU A 840 -8.97 -17.41 -0.46
C LEU A 840 -8.86 -16.17 0.46
N LEU A 841 -9.18 -16.30 1.75
CA LEU A 841 -8.98 -15.22 2.74
C LEU A 841 -7.52 -14.80 2.87
N ARG A 842 -6.57 -15.73 2.79
CA ARG A 842 -5.13 -15.43 2.89
C ARG A 842 -4.60 -14.74 1.66
N ARG A 843 -4.91 -15.25 0.47
CA ARG A 843 -4.51 -14.64 -0.81
C ARG A 843 -5.06 -13.22 -0.95
N THR A 844 -6.29 -13.00 -0.47
CA THR A 844 -6.91 -11.68 -0.47
C THR A 844 -6.34 -10.77 0.63
N ARG A 845 -6.05 -11.28 1.85
CA ARG A 845 -5.34 -10.52 2.89
C ARG A 845 -3.96 -10.03 2.44
N ALA A 846 -3.20 -10.86 1.72
CA ALA A 846 -1.91 -10.49 1.16
C ALA A 846 -1.98 -9.34 0.12
N THR A 847 -3.17 -8.99 -0.35
CA THR A 847 -3.40 -7.92 -1.33
C THR A 847 -4.31 -6.80 -0.82
N SER A 848 -4.80 -6.90 0.42
CA SER A 848 -5.75 -5.96 1.01
C SER A 848 -5.16 -5.21 2.20
N THR A 849 -5.30 -3.88 2.23
CA THR A 849 -4.96 -3.08 3.42
C THR A 849 -5.84 -3.47 4.60
N GLY A 850 -5.39 -3.30 5.85
CA GLY A 850 -6.11 -3.77 7.05
C GLY A 850 -7.60 -3.38 7.15
N ARG A 851 -7.98 -2.18 6.64
CA ARG A 851 -9.39 -1.73 6.55
C ARG A 851 -10.23 -2.44 5.47
N GLN A 852 -9.58 -3.10 4.53
CA GLN A 852 -10.18 -3.83 3.43
C GLN A 852 -10.13 -5.35 3.59
N SER A 853 -9.49 -5.83 4.66
CA SER A 853 -9.36 -7.25 4.95
C SER A 853 -10.72 -7.95 5.08
N LEU A 854 -10.79 -9.16 4.53
CA LEU A 854 -11.94 -10.03 4.71
C LEU A 854 -11.83 -10.76 6.05
N GLY A 855 -12.93 -10.74 6.79
CA GLY A 855 -13.13 -11.43 8.06
C GLY A 855 -13.83 -12.78 7.93
N GLY A 856 -14.09 -13.28 6.71
CA GLY A 856 -14.74 -14.57 6.49
C GLY A 856 -15.17 -14.82 5.03
N VAL A 857 -15.35 -16.08 4.65
CA VAL A 857 -15.86 -16.49 3.33
C VAL A 857 -17.05 -17.45 3.50
N VAL A 858 -18.10 -17.26 2.71
CA VAL A 858 -19.27 -18.15 2.60
C VAL A 858 -19.35 -18.66 1.16
N VAL A 859 -19.41 -19.98 0.97
CA VAL A 859 -19.60 -20.56 -0.35
C VAL A 859 -21.09 -20.70 -0.65
N ALA A 860 -21.54 -20.17 -1.78
CA ALA A 860 -22.93 -20.23 -2.22
C ALA A 860 -23.02 -20.79 -3.65
N PRO A 861 -24.11 -21.49 -4.01
CA PRO A 861 -24.29 -22.00 -5.37
C PRO A 861 -24.53 -20.87 -6.40
N ARG A 862 -24.97 -19.70 -5.96
CA ARG A 862 -25.16 -18.48 -6.77
C ARG A 862 -25.24 -17.27 -5.86
N LEU A 863 -24.91 -16.09 -6.38
CA LEU A 863 -25.16 -14.83 -5.68
C LEU A 863 -26.64 -14.44 -5.72
N PRO A 864 -27.19 -13.86 -4.65
CA PRO A 864 -28.55 -13.33 -4.64
C PRO A 864 -28.57 -12.00 -5.38
N ARG A 865 -29.48 -11.89 -6.34
CA ARG A 865 -29.61 -10.73 -7.22
C ARG A 865 -31.02 -10.17 -7.14
N THR A 866 -31.15 -8.86 -7.31
CA THR A 866 -32.45 -8.16 -7.41
C THR A 866 -33.08 -8.44 -8.78
N GLY A 867 -34.36 -8.08 -8.98
CA GLY A 867 -35.01 -8.16 -10.31
C GLY A 867 -34.30 -7.35 -11.40
N ALA A 868 -33.53 -6.34 -10.96
CA ALA A 868 -32.66 -5.50 -11.78
C ALA A 868 -31.26 -6.12 -12.07
N GLY A 869 -30.94 -7.28 -11.52
CA GLY A 869 -29.73 -8.06 -11.77
C GLY A 869 -28.49 -7.68 -10.93
N GLY A 870 -28.53 -6.57 -10.19
CA GLY A 870 -27.51 -6.24 -9.19
C GLY A 870 -27.57 -7.14 -7.96
N ILE A 871 -26.50 -7.20 -7.17
CA ILE A 871 -26.45 -7.98 -5.93
C ILE A 871 -27.51 -7.46 -4.94
N ASP A 872 -28.34 -8.35 -4.40
CA ASP A 872 -29.30 -8.00 -3.35
C ASP A 872 -28.57 -8.00 -2.00
N PRO A 873 -28.31 -6.82 -1.38
CA PRO A 873 -27.52 -6.73 -0.16
C PRO A 873 -28.22 -7.38 1.04
N VAL A 874 -29.55 -7.40 1.07
CA VAL A 874 -30.33 -7.98 2.17
C VAL A 874 -30.30 -9.50 2.09
N ALA A 875 -30.54 -10.05 0.89
CA ALA A 875 -30.44 -11.48 0.67
C ALA A 875 -29.00 -11.99 0.79
N LEU A 876 -28.00 -11.18 0.39
CA LEU A 876 -26.58 -11.48 0.56
C LEU A 876 -26.20 -11.55 2.04
N ALA A 877 -26.64 -10.58 2.85
CA ALA A 877 -26.47 -10.64 4.31
C ALA A 877 -27.21 -11.86 4.91
N GLY A 878 -28.37 -12.22 4.36
CA GLY A 878 -29.11 -13.42 4.75
C GLY A 878 -28.34 -14.73 4.51
N LEU A 879 -27.56 -14.83 3.42
CA LEU A 879 -26.69 -15.99 3.18
C LEU A 879 -25.59 -16.11 4.23
N VAL A 880 -24.99 -14.99 4.62
CA VAL A 880 -23.98 -14.94 5.69
C VAL A 880 -24.58 -15.26 7.06
N ALA A 881 -25.83 -14.88 7.31
CA ALA A 881 -26.53 -15.24 8.54
C ALA A 881 -26.94 -16.73 8.58
N ALA A 882 -27.21 -17.34 7.42
CA ALA A 882 -27.66 -18.73 7.32
C ALA A 882 -26.52 -19.75 7.42
N ALA A 883 -25.28 -19.36 7.07
CA ALA A 883 -24.10 -20.20 7.17
C ALA A 883 -22.97 -19.40 7.82
N PRO A 884 -22.39 -19.86 8.96
CA PRO A 884 -21.29 -19.15 9.59
C PRO A 884 -20.13 -19.03 8.59
N PRO A 885 -19.55 -17.84 8.41
CA PRO A 885 -18.44 -17.65 7.49
C PRO A 885 -17.26 -18.51 7.94
N VAL A 886 -16.67 -19.22 6.98
CA VAL A 886 -15.44 -19.97 7.21
C VAL A 886 -14.29 -18.97 7.20
N ASP A 887 -13.58 -18.90 8.32
CA ASP A 887 -12.35 -18.14 8.51
C ASP A 887 -11.08 -19.01 8.40
N GLU A 888 -11.21 -20.35 8.39
CA GLU A 888 -10.12 -21.33 8.28
C GLU A 888 -10.44 -22.62 7.46
N ASP A 889 -9.46 -23.20 6.75
CA ASP A 889 -9.63 -24.31 5.77
C ASP A 889 -9.37 -25.69 6.40
N PRO A 890 -10.26 -26.69 6.21
CA PRO A 890 -10.06 -28.07 6.66
C PRO A 890 -8.95 -28.88 5.96
N ASP A 891 -8.66 -28.67 4.66
CA ASP A 891 -7.70 -29.49 3.89
C ASP A 891 -6.22 -29.15 4.20
N ASP A 892 -6.02 -28.02 4.87
CA ASP A 892 -4.73 -27.60 5.44
C ASP A 892 -4.25 -28.57 6.54
N GLN A 893 -5.12 -29.46 7.07
CA GLN A 893 -4.75 -30.43 8.11
C GLN A 893 -3.61 -31.38 7.72
N GLY A 894 -3.42 -31.70 6.43
CA GLY A 894 -2.34 -32.60 6.00
C GLY A 894 -0.96 -31.94 5.98
N ILE A 895 -0.87 -30.71 5.48
CA ILE A 895 0.36 -29.92 5.45
C ILE A 895 0.64 -29.33 6.83
N ARG A 896 -0.37 -28.72 7.48
CA ARG A 896 -0.28 -28.27 8.88
C ARG A 896 0.04 -29.42 9.81
N GLY A 897 -0.52 -30.61 9.64
CA GLY A 897 -0.18 -31.76 10.46
C GLY A 897 1.30 -32.13 10.38
N ARG A 898 1.88 -32.10 9.17
CA ARG A 898 3.32 -32.34 8.98
C ARG A 898 4.18 -31.21 9.55
N ILE A 899 3.78 -29.96 9.37
CA ILE A 899 4.50 -28.80 9.92
C ILE A 899 4.37 -28.75 11.45
N ALA A 900 3.19 -29.00 11.99
CA ALA A 900 2.92 -29.08 13.43
C ALA A 900 3.70 -30.22 14.07
N ALA A 901 3.82 -31.38 13.42
CA ALA A 901 4.68 -32.46 13.90
C ALA A 901 6.16 -32.02 13.99
N ILE A 902 6.65 -31.27 12.98
CA ILE A 902 8.02 -30.72 13.02
C ILE A 902 8.15 -29.68 14.14
N TRP A 903 7.17 -28.79 14.30
CA TRP A 903 7.17 -27.76 15.35
C TRP A 903 7.10 -28.39 16.73
N ALA A 904 6.22 -29.35 16.94
CA ALA A 904 6.06 -30.07 18.20
C ALA A 904 7.33 -30.83 18.57
N ASP A 905 7.98 -31.49 17.62
CA ASP A 905 9.26 -32.17 17.86
C ASP A 905 10.37 -31.20 18.24
N VAL A 906 10.45 -30.04 17.58
CA VAL A 906 11.45 -29.00 17.90
C VAL A 906 11.16 -28.32 19.25
N LEU A 907 9.89 -28.03 19.54
CA LEU A 907 9.44 -27.35 20.76
C LEU A 907 9.35 -28.31 21.97
N GLY A 908 9.40 -29.62 21.75
CA GLY A 908 9.21 -30.64 22.79
C GLY A 908 7.76 -30.75 23.27
N CYS A 909 6.79 -30.41 22.42
CA CYS A 909 5.37 -30.43 22.73
C CYS A 909 4.79 -31.85 22.76
N GLY A 910 3.75 -32.07 23.57
CA GLY A 910 3.02 -33.33 23.62
C GLY A 910 2.01 -33.52 22.48
N PRO A 911 1.39 -34.71 22.33
CA PRO A 911 0.47 -35.02 21.23
C PRO A 911 -0.79 -34.14 21.18
N ASP A 912 -1.25 -33.66 22.34
CA ASP A 912 -2.41 -32.77 22.43
C ASP A 912 -2.04 -31.35 21.96
N GLU A 913 -0.84 -30.87 22.31
CA GLU A 913 -0.29 -29.58 21.85
C GLU A 913 0.08 -29.60 20.36
N GLU A 914 0.55 -30.73 19.83
CA GLU A 914 0.78 -30.93 18.40
C GLU A 914 -0.52 -30.79 17.58
N ARG A 915 -1.63 -31.34 18.10
CA ARG A 915 -2.95 -31.17 17.48
C ARG A 915 -3.43 -29.73 17.54
N GLU A 916 -3.22 -29.05 18.65
CA GLU A 916 -3.55 -27.62 18.79
C GLU A 916 -2.69 -26.76 17.85
N LEU A 917 -1.40 -27.06 17.71
CA LEU A 917 -0.49 -26.43 16.75
C LEU A 917 -1.01 -26.56 15.31
N ALA A 918 -1.51 -27.74 14.93
CA ALA A 918 -2.00 -27.99 13.58
C ALA A 918 -3.28 -27.20 13.23
N THR A 919 -4.08 -26.78 14.23
CA THR A 919 -5.42 -26.20 13.99
C THR A 919 -5.65 -24.84 14.65
N GLY A 920 -4.70 -24.29 15.40
CA GLY A 920 -4.89 -23.06 16.17
C GLY A 920 -3.82 -21.99 15.91
N ASP A 921 -4.10 -20.79 16.40
CA ASP A 921 -3.24 -19.60 16.29
C ASP A 921 -2.15 -19.54 17.37
N ARG A 922 -1.70 -20.70 17.85
CA ARG A 922 -0.64 -20.77 18.87
C ARG A 922 0.66 -20.34 18.24
N ASP A 923 1.11 -19.16 18.62
CA ASP A 923 2.35 -18.58 18.17
C ASP A 923 3.54 -19.47 18.60
N PHE A 924 4.41 -19.76 17.63
CA PHE A 924 5.63 -20.56 17.78
C PHE A 924 6.46 -20.11 18.99
N PHE A 925 6.56 -18.80 19.19
CA PHE A 925 7.32 -18.17 20.26
C PHE A 925 6.53 -18.13 21.57
N GLU A 926 5.21 -18.06 21.58
CA GLU A 926 4.44 -18.25 22.81
C GLU A 926 4.63 -19.65 23.41
N LEU A 927 4.82 -20.65 22.56
CA LEU A 927 5.12 -22.04 22.94
C LEU A 927 6.55 -22.27 23.43
N GLY A 928 7.35 -21.22 23.61
CA GLY A 928 8.74 -21.32 24.02
C GLY A 928 9.74 -21.36 22.87
N GLY A 929 9.26 -21.29 21.62
CA GLY A 929 10.09 -21.13 20.43
C GLY A 929 11.06 -19.96 20.53
N HIS A 930 12.24 -20.13 19.96
CA HIS A 930 13.27 -19.09 19.84
C HIS A 930 14.01 -19.27 18.52
N SER A 931 14.93 -18.36 18.19
CA SER A 931 15.56 -18.29 16.87
C SER A 931 16.29 -19.56 16.42
N LEU A 932 16.86 -20.32 17.37
CA LEU A 932 17.47 -21.62 17.09
C LEU A 932 16.41 -22.66 16.70
N PHE A 933 15.28 -22.69 17.40
CA PHE A 933 14.17 -23.56 17.05
C PHE A 933 13.55 -23.16 15.72
N ALA A 934 13.43 -21.86 15.43
CA ALA A 934 12.96 -21.39 14.13
C ALA A 934 13.88 -21.86 12.99
N LEU A 935 15.19 -21.76 13.16
CA LEU A 935 16.14 -22.30 12.20
C LEU A 935 16.02 -23.83 12.07
N SER A 936 15.87 -24.55 13.18
CA SER A 936 15.68 -26.01 13.21
C SER A 936 14.43 -26.42 12.41
N VAL A 937 13.31 -25.76 12.66
CA VAL A 937 12.06 -25.94 11.92
C VAL A 937 12.27 -25.66 10.43
N ALA A 938 12.88 -24.51 10.08
CA ALA A 938 13.06 -24.13 8.68
C ALA A 938 13.90 -25.16 7.90
N LEU A 939 14.98 -25.68 8.51
CA LEU A 939 15.81 -26.73 7.92
C LEU A 939 15.03 -28.05 7.77
N ARG A 940 14.31 -28.48 8.81
CA ARG A 940 13.53 -29.73 8.79
C ARG A 940 12.36 -29.67 7.82
N VAL A 941 11.69 -28.52 7.71
CA VAL A 941 10.65 -28.28 6.70
C VAL A 941 11.28 -28.28 5.31
N SER A 942 12.43 -27.63 5.13
CA SER A 942 13.11 -27.62 3.83
C SER A 942 13.43 -29.03 3.36
N GLU A 943 13.94 -29.87 4.25
CA GLU A 943 14.19 -31.29 3.98
C GLU A 943 12.90 -32.08 3.72
N ALA A 944 11.88 -31.92 4.57
CA ALA A 944 10.63 -32.67 4.49
C ALA A 944 9.80 -32.36 3.23
N PHE A 945 9.93 -31.14 2.70
CA PHE A 945 9.15 -30.67 1.54
C PHE A 945 9.99 -30.44 0.28
N GLY A 946 11.32 -30.53 0.36
CA GLY A 946 12.22 -30.37 -0.79
C GLY A 946 12.25 -28.94 -1.35
N VAL A 947 12.07 -27.93 -0.49
CA VAL A 947 12.01 -26.50 -0.84
C VAL A 947 12.92 -25.70 0.08
N ASP A 948 13.59 -24.67 -0.42
CA ASP A 948 14.46 -23.84 0.43
C ASP A 948 13.61 -22.88 1.28
N VAL A 949 13.49 -23.18 2.58
CA VAL A 949 12.75 -22.36 3.54
C VAL A 949 13.71 -21.54 4.39
N PRO A 950 13.73 -20.20 4.26
CA PRO A 950 14.56 -19.37 5.11
C PRO A 950 13.92 -19.22 6.50
N ALA A 951 14.73 -19.23 7.57
CA ALA A 951 14.25 -19.18 8.95
C ALA A 951 13.38 -17.95 9.25
N ARG A 952 13.64 -16.83 8.55
CA ARG A 952 12.86 -15.59 8.62
C ARG A 952 11.36 -15.81 8.39
N TRP A 953 10.96 -16.84 7.64
CA TRP A 953 9.55 -17.12 7.38
C TRP A 953 8.74 -17.41 8.63
N ILE A 954 9.32 -18.04 9.65
CA ILE A 954 8.63 -18.30 10.93
C ILE A 954 8.38 -17.00 11.69
N PHE A 955 9.21 -15.97 11.48
CA PHE A 955 8.99 -14.67 12.10
C PHE A 955 7.94 -13.84 11.35
N ASP A 956 7.87 -13.99 10.03
CA ASP A 956 6.82 -13.36 9.21
C ASP A 956 5.46 -14.09 9.34
N ALA A 957 5.48 -15.36 9.76
CA ALA A 957 4.34 -16.26 9.84
C ALA A 957 4.51 -17.21 11.05
N PRO A 958 4.30 -16.71 12.29
CA PRO A 958 4.65 -17.41 13.52
C PRO A 958 3.68 -18.50 13.95
N THR A 959 2.61 -18.77 13.21
CA THR A 959 1.69 -19.88 13.47
C THR A 959 1.82 -20.97 12.40
N VAL A 960 1.62 -22.24 12.74
CA VAL A 960 1.63 -23.34 11.74
C VAL A 960 0.68 -23.04 10.58
N PRO A 961 -0.55 -22.54 10.82
CA PRO A 961 -1.42 -22.10 9.74
C PRO A 961 -0.73 -21.09 8.80
N GLU A 962 -0.21 -19.97 9.30
CA GLU A 962 0.39 -18.93 8.44
C GLU A 962 1.64 -19.43 7.71
N PHE A 963 2.47 -20.22 8.39
CA PHE A 963 3.69 -20.78 7.84
C PHE A 963 3.38 -21.78 6.72
N ALA A 964 2.36 -22.64 6.89
CA ALA A 964 1.89 -23.56 5.86
C ALA A 964 1.42 -22.82 4.60
N ALA A 965 0.70 -21.70 4.74
CA ALA A 965 0.28 -20.89 3.59
C ALA A 965 1.43 -20.20 2.86
N ARG A 966 2.54 -19.94 3.54
CA ARG A 966 3.73 -19.38 2.91
C ARG A 966 4.51 -20.43 2.13
N LEU A 967 4.40 -21.69 2.55
CA LEU A 967 5.04 -22.85 1.93
C LEU A 967 4.30 -23.33 0.67
N ALA A 968 2.97 -23.19 0.62
CA ALA A 968 2.10 -23.56 -0.49
C ALA A 968 2.12 -22.52 -1.62
#